data_AF-A0A8H3H8R0-F1
#
_entry.id   AF-A0A8H3H8R0-F1
#
_cell.length_a   1.000
_cell.length_b   1.000
_cell.length_c   1.000
_cell.angle_alpha   90.00
_cell.angle_beta   90.00
_cell.angle_gamma   90.00
#
_symmetry.space_group_name_H-M   'P 1'
#
loop_
_entity.id
_entity.type
_entity.pdbx_description
1 polymer ?
#
loop_
_entity_poly.entity_id
_entity_poly.type
_entity_poly.pdbx_seq_one_letter_code
_entity_poly.pdbx_strand_id
1 'polypeptide(L)'
;MGDPQTTTATSTGTMASGLDTPELYTNGANGTPVLNSDAALPIPPAPATSFDPAQFRTYLLALLPPVLGANIDELEATLFDSEFDEKSTRFAAEGTESIYIVKSRASEPEEDVTPTYSYQLAQQLQYNSSNVTTLALIKRTPTLDTLLPLAPQLHILNLFGGDETPYESLHAVVSQAVKPWFDAFVGTRGSGKDGDGKMGIPVTKKKFAELELSLLHLQQNVEIPETHLIIHPVIQKAVDQAHASNTPVNIDLIPHSTLNDSSFLNTLQAHVNTWIKSIQGVTKLTRDVSSGTASQEINFWLSLERALEGIETQLRSDEVQLVMECLRNAKRFRATVSFIADTGLKEATDIVHKYNQLMKEFPLNELLAATDLDKIHDALYQVFGHINRKLRLSPYPIRRALPLVEAISRDFNEQLLRVLTSHRLTYAPYETFDRLLKQTQEIFRTWDDLIKEFTNVAREVTRRRSEKFIPIKVQPAHAKLMERTRYLRDWRKQHEQLAVMTGPTKGLGGISKDVGGMDMEEEVKEAYEIVKGIDVLDVTTEGTEIWVTAENAYNERVARVENQIISRLRDRLGTARNANEMFRVFSKFNALFVRPKIRGAIQEYQTQLIESVKEDIKRLHDKFKTQYRYSDTYHMSQMRDLPPIAGAIIWARQIERQLTTYMTRVQDVLGKSWELYAEGQKLQAESTSFRKKLDTRPVYEAWLHDINRRDMNINGRLFEIVRLRGGGFQLTVNFDPQIITLFKEVRNLLWLGFQVPHTTGNLAKDAKRVYPHAVSLMETVRTYAQTLDLVEANKGIEMLVAEYRNEVQRMITRGMALRWDFFVNTYDSHRFHSTGLDGRENKHIVYVREFASAVSILQDKTNSLIDVYKDITRHVDDLATCPFTTEALSELIAKIQAAIDQLNLEGYANLDNWVAELDDKIESILLVRLTHIIQLWCTEFDRSEDDEPRREVGVIRDATMKKRAERRKDEKAIEGNLTLKPIVHEIRIQNQVIFLDPPIEYARGIWIRQLHSWLGVVCGLRRIQSSRYEIGLQMQGALMVDTTYTGLLTRLNEATLVRPFDLVETKVQQVKEYVAKWLQFQSLWDLEAEYVFTRLGDSLANWQQLLTEIKRTRQTFDNSDTQRSFGLCVIDYEQVQARVNAKYDSWQRDILQRFGVKLANEMKEMHAAITKARHDMEQQSMRF
;
A
#
# COMPACT_ATOMS: atom_id res chain seq x y z
N MET A 1 21.86 18.76 -55.26
CA MET A 1 21.96 18.05 -56.56
C MET A 1 20.64 18.28 -57.29
N GLY A 2 20.68 19.03 -58.38
CA GLY A 2 19.70 18.99 -59.47
C GLY A 2 18.30 19.58 -59.22
N ASP A 3 18.22 20.90 -59.08
CA ASP A 3 17.10 21.69 -59.62
C ASP A 3 17.32 21.85 -61.15
N PRO A 4 16.30 22.18 -62.00
CA PRO A 4 15.72 23.53 -61.94
C PRO A 4 14.25 23.71 -62.37
N GLN A 5 13.60 24.72 -61.76
CA GLN A 5 12.90 25.91 -62.33
C GLN A 5 11.91 25.70 -63.52
N THR A 6 10.77 26.41 -63.70
CA THR A 6 10.45 27.84 -63.47
C THR A 6 8.95 28.12 -63.84
N THR A 7 8.33 29.06 -63.10
CA THR A 7 7.43 30.19 -63.50
C THR A 7 5.97 30.08 -64.03
N THR A 8 5.07 30.63 -63.20
CA THR A 8 4.10 31.77 -63.38
C THR A 8 2.96 31.81 -64.42
N ALA A 9 1.77 32.19 -63.88
CA ALA A 9 0.81 33.21 -64.34
C ALA A 9 -0.46 32.85 -65.16
N THR A 10 -1.61 33.08 -64.51
CA THR A 10 -2.87 33.74 -64.98
C THR A 10 -3.40 33.49 -66.39
N SER A 11 -4.63 32.97 -66.48
CA SER A 11 -5.87 33.73 -66.82
C SER A 11 -6.93 32.86 -67.50
N THR A 12 -8.16 33.27 -67.28
CA THR A 12 -9.45 32.75 -67.73
C THR A 12 -9.70 32.97 -69.23
N GLY A 13 -10.41 32.05 -69.90
CA GLY A 13 -11.24 32.38 -71.07
C GLY A 13 -11.31 31.34 -72.21
N THR A 14 -12.49 30.69 -72.31
CA THR A 14 -13.27 30.42 -73.54
C THR A 14 -12.67 29.70 -74.77
N MET A 15 -13.37 28.62 -75.19
CA MET A 15 -13.77 28.22 -76.57
C MET A 15 -12.61 27.95 -77.58
N ALA A 16 -12.58 26.95 -78.47
CA ALA A 16 -13.58 26.11 -79.13
C ALA A 16 -12.90 24.91 -79.85
N SER A 17 -13.72 23.91 -80.21
CA SER A 17 -13.75 23.08 -81.46
C SER A 17 -12.49 22.35 -81.92
N GLY A 18 -12.52 21.03 -82.12
CA GLY A 18 -13.18 20.31 -83.23
C GLY A 18 -12.34 19.02 -83.47
N LEU A 19 -12.69 18.00 -84.23
CA LEU A 19 -13.67 17.71 -85.28
C LEU A 19 -13.45 16.22 -85.61
N ASP A 20 -14.51 15.46 -85.91
CA ASP A 20 -14.72 14.84 -87.23
C ASP A 20 -15.81 13.76 -87.22
N THR A 21 -16.75 13.96 -88.14
CA THR A 21 -17.93 13.18 -88.53
C THR A 21 -17.55 12.07 -89.55
N PRO A 22 -18.49 11.24 -90.08
CA PRO A 22 -19.43 11.67 -91.14
C PRO A 22 -20.88 11.09 -91.08
N GLU A 23 -21.87 11.98 -91.32
CA GLU A 23 -22.86 11.99 -92.45
C GLU A 23 -23.84 10.79 -92.70
N LEU A 24 -25.12 10.94 -93.09
CA LEU A 24 -25.79 11.95 -93.97
C LEU A 24 -27.36 11.87 -93.96
N TYR A 25 -27.98 13.01 -94.34
CA TYR A 25 -29.30 13.30 -94.94
C TYR A 25 -30.65 13.23 -94.17
N THR A 26 -31.27 14.41 -93.98
CA THR A 26 -32.66 14.70 -94.43
C THR A 26 -32.81 16.15 -94.88
N ASN A 27 -33.24 16.35 -96.13
CA ASN A 27 -33.69 17.62 -96.73
C ASN A 27 -35.12 17.97 -96.31
N GLY A 28 -35.43 19.28 -96.31
CA GLY A 28 -36.77 19.82 -96.14
C GLY A 28 -37.43 20.33 -97.42
N ALA A 29 -38.69 20.76 -97.23
CA ALA A 29 -39.46 21.79 -97.93
C ALA A 29 -39.98 21.57 -99.37
N ASN A 30 -41.28 21.90 -99.52
CA ASN A 30 -41.91 22.58 -100.66
C ASN A 30 -43.15 23.27 -100.04
N GLY A 31 -43.52 24.53 -100.29
CA GLY A 31 -42.98 25.61 -101.09
C GLY A 31 -43.96 26.80 -100.93
N THR A 32 -43.45 28.02 -100.85
CA THR A 32 -44.20 29.28 -100.98
C THR A 32 -44.55 29.50 -102.46
N PRO A 33 -45.63 30.25 -102.85
CA PRO A 33 -45.60 31.72 -102.81
C PRO A 33 -46.95 32.48 -102.63
N VAL A 34 -46.86 33.62 -101.92
CA VAL A 34 -47.28 35.00 -102.30
C VAL A 34 -48.75 35.34 -102.66
N LEU A 35 -49.28 36.34 -101.92
CA LEU A 35 -50.31 37.37 -102.19
C LEU A 35 -51.76 36.95 -102.56
N ASN A 36 -52.72 37.26 -101.67
CA ASN A 36 -53.80 38.22 -101.96
C ASN A 36 -54.54 38.67 -100.69
N SER A 37 -54.95 39.93 -100.75
CA SER A 37 -55.67 40.74 -99.77
C SER A 37 -57.20 40.49 -99.76
N ASP A 38 -57.83 41.01 -98.71
CA ASP A 38 -59.24 41.34 -98.50
C ASP A 38 -60.22 40.32 -97.85
N ALA A 39 -60.49 40.63 -96.58
CA ALA A 39 -61.81 40.84 -95.96
C ALA A 39 -62.87 39.71 -95.96
N ALA A 40 -63.07 39.12 -94.78
CA ALA A 40 -64.39 39.10 -94.11
C ALA A 40 -64.23 38.67 -92.64
N LEU A 41 -64.78 39.48 -91.74
CA LEU A 41 -64.71 39.41 -90.28
C LEU A 41 -65.30 38.11 -89.68
N PRO A 42 -64.66 37.49 -88.67
CA PRO A 42 -65.35 36.71 -87.67
C PRO A 42 -65.71 37.59 -86.47
N ILE A 43 -67.00 37.59 -86.16
CA ILE A 43 -67.65 38.12 -84.97
C ILE A 43 -66.89 37.66 -83.70
N PRO A 44 -66.63 38.53 -82.71
CA PRO A 44 -65.95 38.12 -81.49
C PRO A 44 -66.83 37.17 -80.65
N PRO A 45 -66.28 36.07 -80.08
CA PRO A 45 -66.96 35.34 -79.03
C PRO A 45 -67.05 36.22 -77.77
N ALA A 46 -68.20 36.16 -77.12
CA ALA A 46 -68.54 36.93 -75.94
C ALA A 46 -67.51 36.76 -74.80
N PRO A 47 -67.28 37.79 -73.97
CA PRO A 47 -66.32 37.74 -72.87
C PRO A 47 -66.70 36.65 -71.86
N ALA A 48 -65.74 35.79 -71.53
CA ALA A 48 -65.86 34.78 -70.50
C ALA A 48 -66.31 35.44 -69.19
N THR A 49 -67.47 35.03 -68.70
CA THR A 49 -67.97 35.37 -67.38
C THR A 49 -66.94 34.91 -66.35
N SER A 50 -66.42 35.83 -65.56
CA SER A 50 -65.56 35.51 -64.41
C SER A 50 -66.31 34.53 -63.50
N PHE A 51 -65.70 33.38 -63.25
CA PHE A 51 -66.24 32.40 -62.30
C PHE A 51 -66.31 33.03 -60.90
N ASP A 52 -67.41 32.83 -60.17
CA ASP A 52 -67.59 33.35 -58.82
C ASP A 52 -67.05 32.34 -57.79
N PRO A 53 -65.92 32.62 -57.11
CA PRO A 53 -65.35 31.74 -56.10
C PRO A 53 -66.31 31.47 -54.92
N ALA A 54 -67.25 32.38 -54.65
CA ALA A 54 -68.20 32.24 -53.54
C ALA A 54 -69.16 31.05 -53.75
N GLN A 55 -69.54 30.75 -54.99
CA GLN A 55 -70.34 29.57 -55.31
C GLN A 55 -69.57 28.27 -55.07
N PHE A 56 -68.29 28.25 -55.42
CA PHE A 56 -67.42 27.10 -55.17
C PHE A 56 -67.16 26.90 -53.69
N ARG A 57 -66.92 27.99 -52.93
CA ARG A 57 -66.82 27.96 -51.47
C ARG A 57 -68.06 27.38 -50.82
N THR A 58 -69.26 27.83 -51.23
CA THR A 58 -70.53 27.33 -50.71
C THR A 58 -70.71 25.83 -51.01
N TYR A 59 -70.33 25.40 -52.22
CA TYR A 59 -70.37 24.00 -52.61
C TYR A 59 -69.40 23.13 -51.78
N LEU A 60 -68.19 23.60 -51.52
CA LEU A 60 -67.21 22.91 -50.67
C LEU A 60 -67.66 22.83 -49.20
N LEU A 61 -68.24 23.90 -48.65
CA LEU A 61 -68.80 23.89 -47.30
C LEU A 61 -69.96 22.89 -47.14
N ALA A 62 -70.72 22.64 -48.20
CA ALA A 62 -71.78 21.61 -48.20
C ALA A 62 -71.22 20.18 -48.40
N LEU A 63 -70.13 20.03 -49.15
CA LEU A 63 -69.58 18.73 -49.57
C LEU A 63 -68.59 18.13 -48.55
N LEU A 64 -67.70 18.94 -47.98
CA LEU A 64 -66.57 18.46 -47.19
C LEU A 64 -66.95 17.91 -45.80
N PRO A 65 -67.90 18.49 -45.04
CA PRO A 65 -68.32 17.91 -43.77
C PRO A 65 -68.85 16.47 -43.86
N PRO A 66 -69.77 16.11 -44.80
CA PRO A 66 -70.25 14.73 -44.90
C PRO A 66 -69.24 13.75 -45.52
N VAL A 67 -68.31 14.20 -46.36
CA VAL A 67 -67.36 13.32 -47.07
C VAL A 67 -66.06 13.10 -46.29
N LEU A 68 -65.53 14.15 -45.64
CA LEU A 68 -64.24 14.12 -44.93
C LEU A 68 -64.40 14.17 -43.41
N GLY A 69 -65.63 14.26 -42.88
CA GLY A 69 -65.89 14.45 -41.45
C GLY A 69 -65.26 15.74 -40.92
N ALA A 70 -65.27 16.80 -41.73
CA ALA A 70 -64.60 18.05 -41.45
C ALA A 70 -65.46 18.99 -40.59
N ASN A 71 -64.85 19.61 -39.57
CA ASN A 71 -65.49 20.69 -38.81
C ASN A 71 -65.49 21.98 -39.65
N ILE A 72 -66.60 22.72 -39.61
CA ILE A 72 -66.77 23.96 -40.37
C ILE A 72 -65.72 24.99 -39.95
N ASP A 73 -65.43 25.10 -38.66
CA ASP A 73 -64.44 26.03 -38.10
C ASP A 73 -63.00 25.74 -38.59
N GLU A 74 -62.65 24.46 -38.78
CA GLU A 74 -61.34 24.04 -39.29
C GLU A 74 -61.19 24.32 -40.79
N LEU A 75 -62.27 24.13 -41.57
CA LEU A 75 -62.31 24.45 -43.00
C LEU A 75 -62.16 25.95 -43.21
N GLU A 76 -62.82 26.77 -42.40
CA GLU A 76 -62.70 28.22 -42.46
C GLU A 76 -61.31 28.74 -42.07
N ALA A 77 -60.65 28.08 -41.12
CA ALA A 77 -59.31 28.46 -40.69
C ALA A 77 -58.20 28.03 -41.65
N THR A 78 -58.37 26.92 -42.40
CA THR A 78 -57.25 26.28 -43.14
C THR A 78 -57.45 26.17 -44.65
N LEU A 79 -58.67 25.93 -45.13
CA LEU A 79 -58.92 25.72 -46.57
C LEU A 79 -59.14 27.02 -47.34
N PHE A 80 -59.81 28.00 -46.72
CA PHE A 80 -60.11 29.30 -47.33
C PHE A 80 -59.01 30.33 -47.00
N ASP A 81 -57.78 29.98 -47.36
CA ASP A 81 -56.63 30.89 -47.27
C ASP A 81 -56.72 32.03 -48.31
N SER A 82 -55.79 32.99 -48.24
CA SER A 82 -55.75 34.11 -49.18
C SER A 82 -55.53 33.71 -50.64
N GLU A 83 -55.12 32.47 -50.91
CA GLU A 83 -54.86 31.92 -52.25
C GLU A 83 -56.05 31.12 -52.81
N PHE A 84 -57.08 30.84 -52.01
CA PHE A 84 -58.24 30.02 -52.40
C PHE A 84 -59.01 30.60 -53.59
N ASP A 85 -59.27 31.91 -53.58
CA ASP A 85 -60.02 32.58 -54.65
C ASP A 85 -59.24 32.57 -55.98
N GLU A 86 -57.91 32.71 -55.92
CA GLU A 86 -57.05 32.60 -57.09
C GLU A 86 -57.03 31.17 -57.63
N LYS A 87 -56.84 30.17 -56.77
CA LYS A 87 -56.77 28.75 -57.17
C LYS A 87 -58.11 28.24 -57.71
N SER A 88 -59.24 28.68 -57.15
CA SER A 88 -60.59 28.30 -57.61
C SER A 88 -60.96 28.94 -58.94
N THR A 89 -60.65 30.23 -59.12
CA THR A 89 -60.84 30.93 -60.41
C THR A 89 -59.97 30.31 -61.50
N ARG A 90 -58.73 29.97 -61.17
CA ARG A 90 -57.80 29.28 -62.06
C ARG A 90 -58.30 27.87 -62.45
N PHE A 91 -58.79 27.09 -61.49
CA PHE A 91 -59.40 25.79 -61.76
C PHE A 91 -60.66 25.87 -62.63
N ALA A 92 -61.48 26.91 -62.48
CA ALA A 92 -62.67 27.10 -63.29
C ALA A 92 -62.35 27.51 -64.75
N ALA A 93 -61.26 28.26 -64.96
CA ALA A 93 -60.88 28.84 -66.25
C ALA A 93 -59.88 27.99 -67.08
N GLU A 94 -58.91 27.34 -66.44
CA GLU A 94 -57.88 26.54 -67.13
C GLU A 94 -58.38 25.14 -67.51
N GLY A 95 -57.86 24.53 -68.57
CA GLY A 95 -58.18 23.15 -68.99
C GLY A 95 -57.69 22.04 -68.06
N THR A 96 -57.17 22.38 -66.88
CA THR A 96 -56.67 21.43 -65.88
C THR A 96 -57.82 20.59 -65.33
N GLU A 97 -57.82 19.27 -65.55
CA GLU A 97 -59.01 18.42 -65.36
C GLU A 97 -59.35 18.12 -63.89
N SER A 98 -58.41 18.22 -62.93
CA SER A 98 -58.62 17.79 -61.54
C SER A 98 -58.02 18.75 -60.51
N ILE A 99 -58.71 18.95 -59.39
CA ILE A 99 -58.18 19.60 -58.18
C ILE A 99 -58.35 18.69 -56.97
N TYR A 100 -57.43 18.77 -56.03
CA TYR A 100 -57.37 17.88 -54.87
C TYR A 100 -57.57 18.66 -53.58
N ILE A 101 -58.38 18.13 -52.67
CA ILE A 101 -58.53 18.64 -51.31
C ILE A 101 -57.91 17.62 -50.38
N VAL A 102 -56.78 17.99 -49.78
CA VAL A 102 -56.00 17.13 -48.90
C VAL A 102 -56.35 17.46 -47.45
N LYS A 103 -56.83 16.47 -46.71
CA LYS A 103 -56.96 16.52 -45.24
C LYS A 103 -55.65 16.02 -44.64
N SER A 104 -54.91 16.87 -43.96
CA SER A 104 -53.68 16.52 -43.24
C SER A 104 -53.84 16.65 -41.72
N ARG A 105 -53.15 15.82 -40.94
CA ARG A 105 -53.07 15.95 -39.48
C ARG A 105 -52.07 17.06 -39.11
N ALA A 106 -52.47 18.02 -38.28
CA ALA A 106 -51.66 19.20 -37.97
C ALA A 106 -50.69 19.01 -36.78
N SER A 107 -50.84 17.96 -35.95
CA SER A 107 -49.95 17.66 -34.81
C SER A 107 -49.89 16.16 -34.47
N GLU A 108 -48.76 15.68 -33.94
CA GLU A 108 -48.65 14.35 -33.33
C GLU A 108 -49.49 14.29 -32.03
N PRO A 109 -50.18 13.17 -31.74
CA PRO A 109 -51.07 13.11 -30.59
C PRO A 109 -50.27 13.00 -29.27
N GLU A 110 -50.39 14.01 -28.40
CA GLU A 110 -50.28 13.80 -26.95
C GLU A 110 -51.54 13.05 -26.47
N GLU A 111 -51.39 12.08 -25.56
CA GLU A 111 -52.53 11.34 -25.00
C GLU A 111 -53.53 12.33 -24.34
N ASP A 112 -54.82 12.19 -24.68
CA ASP A 112 -55.99 12.98 -24.23
C ASP A 112 -56.41 14.27 -24.97
N VAL A 113 -55.86 14.61 -26.16
CA VAL A 113 -56.37 15.73 -26.99
C VAL A 113 -56.97 15.26 -28.33
N THR A 114 -58.13 15.80 -28.72
CA THR A 114 -58.75 15.55 -30.03
C THR A 114 -57.83 16.03 -31.17
N PRO A 115 -57.54 15.20 -32.19
CA PRO A 115 -56.59 15.54 -33.24
C PRO A 115 -57.10 16.71 -34.10
N THR A 116 -56.28 17.75 -34.26
CA THR A 116 -56.57 18.90 -35.13
C THR A 116 -56.19 18.58 -36.58
N TYR A 117 -57.08 18.87 -37.53
CA TYR A 117 -56.86 18.65 -38.96
C TYR A 117 -56.69 19.97 -39.71
N SER A 118 -55.84 19.97 -40.74
CA SER A 118 -55.69 21.06 -41.70
C SER A 118 -56.13 20.60 -43.09
N TYR A 119 -56.77 21.48 -43.84
CA TYR A 119 -57.28 21.20 -45.19
C TYR A 119 -56.57 22.11 -46.20
N GLN A 120 -56.05 21.52 -47.28
CA GLN A 120 -55.32 22.26 -48.31
C GLN A 120 -55.85 21.94 -49.71
N LEU A 121 -55.96 22.98 -50.55
CA LEU A 121 -56.33 22.87 -51.95
C LEU A 121 -55.06 22.72 -52.81
N ALA A 122 -54.84 21.55 -53.40
CA ALA A 122 -53.66 21.22 -54.18
C ALA A 122 -54.01 20.94 -55.64
N GLN A 123 -53.19 21.43 -56.58
CA GLN A 123 -53.34 21.17 -58.02
C GLN A 123 -52.61 19.88 -58.46
N GLN A 124 -51.63 19.42 -57.67
CA GLN A 124 -50.88 18.19 -57.89
C GLN A 124 -50.98 17.31 -56.65
N LEU A 125 -51.16 16.00 -56.87
CA LEU A 125 -51.23 15.03 -55.79
C LEU A 125 -49.82 14.75 -55.24
N GLN A 126 -49.60 14.99 -53.95
CA GLN A 126 -48.40 14.57 -53.22
C GLN A 126 -48.81 13.72 -52.02
N TYR A 127 -48.15 12.59 -51.82
CA TYR A 127 -48.47 11.66 -50.74
C TYR A 127 -47.51 11.89 -49.56
N ASN A 128 -48.06 12.37 -48.45
CA ASN A 128 -47.35 12.56 -47.18
C ASN A 128 -47.98 11.67 -46.11
N SER A 129 -47.18 11.20 -45.15
CA SER A 129 -47.67 10.36 -44.03
C SER A 129 -48.69 11.06 -43.12
N SER A 130 -48.79 12.39 -43.20
CA SER A 130 -49.78 13.19 -42.48
C SER A 130 -51.13 13.29 -43.20
N ASN A 131 -51.25 12.85 -44.46
CA ASN A 131 -52.47 12.91 -45.23
C ASN A 131 -53.44 11.81 -44.79
N VAL A 132 -54.64 12.20 -44.35
CA VAL A 132 -55.70 11.32 -43.82
C VAL A 132 -56.73 10.93 -44.88
N THR A 133 -56.99 11.82 -45.82
CA THR A 133 -57.93 11.59 -46.93
C THR A 133 -57.72 12.66 -47.97
N THR A 134 -57.73 12.29 -49.25
CA THR A 134 -57.66 13.25 -50.35
C THR A 134 -58.89 13.14 -51.23
N LEU A 135 -59.62 14.23 -51.41
CA LEU A 135 -60.76 14.29 -52.30
C LEU A 135 -60.33 14.84 -53.65
N ALA A 136 -60.48 14.07 -54.72
CA ALA A 136 -60.27 14.54 -56.09
C ALA A 136 -61.59 15.06 -56.68
N LEU A 137 -61.58 16.31 -57.11
CA LEU A 137 -62.66 16.94 -57.86
C LEU A 137 -62.24 17.05 -59.32
N ILE A 138 -62.84 16.23 -60.18
CA ILE A 138 -62.53 16.11 -61.60
C ILE A 138 -63.61 16.83 -62.40
N LYS A 139 -63.24 17.73 -63.31
CA LYS A 139 -64.21 18.40 -64.18
C LYS A 139 -64.66 17.48 -65.30
N ARG A 140 -65.96 17.48 -65.57
CA ARG A 140 -66.56 16.81 -66.74
C ARG A 140 -66.52 17.68 -67.99
N THR A 141 -66.32 18.99 -67.81
CA THR A 141 -66.21 20.00 -68.87
C THR A 141 -64.92 20.79 -68.69
N PRO A 142 -64.30 21.30 -69.77
CA PRO A 142 -63.01 22.01 -69.68
C PRO A 142 -63.09 23.30 -68.84
N THR A 143 -64.24 23.96 -68.81
CA THR A 143 -64.53 25.15 -67.98
C THR A 143 -65.78 24.93 -67.13
N LEU A 144 -65.84 25.57 -65.96
CA LEU A 144 -67.02 25.56 -65.09
C LEU A 144 -67.92 26.75 -65.38
N ASP A 145 -69.22 26.50 -65.53
CA ASP A 145 -70.24 27.52 -65.76
C ASP A 145 -70.89 27.90 -64.42
N THR A 146 -70.92 29.21 -64.11
CA THR A 146 -71.54 29.79 -62.90
C THR A 146 -73.06 29.85 -62.96
N LEU A 147 -73.67 29.68 -64.14
CA LEU A 147 -75.11 29.66 -64.32
C LEU A 147 -75.72 28.27 -64.06
N LEU A 148 -74.89 27.22 -64.06
CA LEU A 148 -75.31 25.83 -63.83
C LEU A 148 -74.83 25.34 -62.46
N PRO A 149 -75.61 24.47 -61.77
CA PRO A 149 -75.15 23.85 -60.55
C PRO A 149 -73.81 23.12 -60.74
N LEU A 150 -72.94 23.17 -59.73
CA LEU A 150 -71.59 22.57 -59.79
C LEU A 150 -71.59 21.03 -59.72
N ALA A 151 -72.60 20.42 -59.07
CA ALA A 151 -72.69 18.97 -58.89
C ALA A 151 -72.64 18.12 -60.19
N PRO A 152 -73.38 18.44 -61.28
CA PRO A 152 -73.29 17.69 -62.53
C PRO A 152 -72.01 17.97 -63.34
N GLN A 153 -71.32 19.08 -63.06
CA GLN A 153 -70.09 19.51 -63.74
C GLN A 153 -68.83 18.88 -63.13
N LEU A 154 -68.92 18.42 -61.88
CA LEU A 154 -67.82 17.83 -61.13
C LEU A 154 -68.06 16.34 -60.85
N HIS A 155 -67.03 15.53 -61.05
CA HIS A 155 -66.96 14.15 -60.59
C HIS A 155 -66.07 14.09 -59.35
N ILE A 156 -66.53 13.35 -58.33
CA ILE A 156 -65.89 13.31 -57.02
C ILE A 156 -65.35 11.90 -56.83
N LEU A 157 -64.05 11.79 -56.57
CA LEU A 157 -63.39 10.54 -56.24
C LEU A 157 -62.68 10.70 -54.89
N ASN A 158 -63.07 9.88 -53.92
CA ASN A 158 -62.39 9.84 -52.63
C ASN A 158 -61.16 8.93 -52.74
N LEU A 159 -59.98 9.50 -52.53
CA LEU A 159 -58.72 8.78 -52.43
C LEU A 159 -58.41 8.62 -50.94
N PHE A 160 -58.61 7.41 -50.43
CA PHE A 160 -58.31 7.08 -49.03
C PHE A 160 -56.81 7.25 -48.77
N GLY A 161 -56.45 7.98 -47.72
CA GLY A 161 -55.06 8.21 -47.31
C GLY A 161 -54.88 7.79 -45.85
N GLY A 162 -54.55 6.55 -45.58
CA GLY A 162 -54.22 6.12 -44.22
C GLY A 162 -52.97 5.27 -44.22
N ASP A 163 -52.66 4.66 -43.08
CA ASP A 163 -51.60 3.65 -42.94
C ASP A 163 -51.85 2.41 -43.84
N GLU A 164 -53.03 2.27 -44.44
CA GLU A 164 -53.37 1.26 -45.43
C GLU A 164 -52.75 1.61 -46.79
N THR A 165 -51.98 0.68 -47.37
CA THR A 165 -51.30 0.89 -48.64
C THR A 165 -52.28 1.31 -49.75
N PRO A 166 -51.93 2.29 -50.62
CA PRO A 166 -52.80 2.74 -51.72
C PRO A 166 -53.26 1.62 -52.66
N TYR A 167 -52.56 0.48 -52.67
CA TYR A 167 -52.90 -0.68 -53.49
C TYR A 167 -54.23 -1.32 -53.10
N GLU A 168 -54.58 -1.35 -51.82
CA GLU A 168 -55.84 -1.92 -51.34
C GLU A 168 -57.03 -1.05 -51.72
N SER A 169 -56.91 0.27 -51.54
CA SER A 169 -57.95 1.21 -51.94
C SER A 169 -58.12 1.27 -53.46
N LEU A 170 -57.02 1.23 -54.23
CA LEU A 170 -57.06 1.12 -55.69
C LEU A 170 -57.67 -0.22 -56.14
N HIS A 171 -57.32 -1.33 -55.50
CA HIS A 171 -57.93 -2.63 -55.77
C HIS A 171 -59.44 -2.59 -55.52
N ALA A 172 -59.88 -2.02 -54.40
CA ALA A 172 -61.30 -1.86 -54.09
C ALA A 172 -62.04 -0.99 -55.12
N VAL A 173 -61.47 0.15 -55.52
CA VAL A 173 -62.06 1.03 -56.54
C VAL A 173 -62.16 0.32 -57.88
N VAL A 174 -61.11 -0.39 -58.32
CA VAL A 174 -61.09 -1.11 -59.60
C VAL A 174 -62.05 -2.31 -59.59
N SER A 175 -62.00 -3.14 -58.55
CA SER A 175 -62.78 -4.38 -58.43
C SER A 175 -64.26 -4.12 -58.15
N GLN A 176 -64.59 -3.19 -57.27
CA GLN A 176 -65.97 -2.97 -56.78
C GLN A 176 -66.71 -1.83 -57.50
N ALA A 177 -66.02 -0.83 -58.05
CA ALA A 177 -66.66 0.30 -58.72
C ALA A 177 -66.45 0.28 -60.25
N VAL A 178 -65.20 0.32 -60.72
CA VAL A 178 -64.89 0.52 -62.14
C VAL A 178 -65.26 -0.69 -62.99
N LYS A 179 -64.92 -1.91 -62.55
CA LYS A 179 -65.20 -3.16 -63.28
C LYS A 179 -66.71 -3.44 -63.40
N PRO A 180 -67.53 -3.40 -62.32
CA PRO A 180 -68.98 -3.55 -62.43
C PRO A 180 -69.64 -2.44 -63.24
N TRP A 181 -69.16 -1.19 -63.14
CA TRP A 181 -69.66 -0.09 -63.96
C TRP A 181 -69.39 -0.29 -65.44
N PHE A 182 -68.17 -0.71 -65.80
CA PHE A 182 -67.81 -1.05 -67.18
C PHE A 182 -68.60 -2.27 -67.69
N ASP A 183 -68.77 -3.30 -66.86
CA ASP A 183 -69.55 -4.50 -67.20
C ASP A 183 -71.04 -4.16 -67.41
N ALA A 184 -71.62 -3.27 -66.60
CA ALA A 184 -72.98 -2.78 -66.77
C ALA A 184 -73.13 -1.93 -68.05
N PHE A 185 -72.13 -1.09 -68.38
CA PHE A 185 -72.10 -0.32 -69.63
C PHE A 185 -71.98 -1.22 -70.86
N VAL A 186 -71.16 -2.27 -70.79
CA VAL A 186 -71.03 -3.27 -71.85
C VAL A 186 -72.32 -4.12 -71.96
N GLY A 187 -72.94 -4.47 -70.83
CA GLY A 187 -74.19 -5.23 -70.78
C GLY A 187 -75.39 -4.50 -71.38
N THR A 188 -75.45 -3.16 -71.23
CA THR A 188 -76.55 -2.34 -71.77
C THR A 188 -76.44 -2.08 -73.28
N ARG A 189 -75.24 -2.15 -73.88
CA ARG A 189 -75.03 -2.04 -75.33
C ARG A 189 -75.08 -3.39 -76.09
N GLY A 190 -75.24 -4.50 -75.38
CA GLY A 190 -75.15 -5.87 -75.93
C GLY A 190 -76.44 -6.43 -76.54
N SER A 191 -76.99 -5.82 -77.60
CA SER A 191 -77.86 -6.53 -78.58
C SER A 191 -77.94 -5.88 -79.98
N GLY A 192 -77.10 -4.90 -80.31
CA GLY A 192 -77.04 -4.30 -81.65
C GLY A 192 -75.91 -4.89 -82.50
N LYS A 193 -76.23 -5.51 -83.63
CA LYS A 193 -75.26 -5.94 -84.65
C LYS A 193 -74.50 -4.72 -85.19
N ASP A 194 -73.20 -4.61 -84.92
CA ASP A 194 -72.20 -3.97 -85.80
C ASP A 194 -70.77 -4.43 -85.43
N GLY A 195 -69.97 -4.71 -86.47
CA GLY A 195 -68.89 -5.69 -86.46
C GLY A 195 -67.50 -5.26 -85.97
N ASP A 196 -67.24 -3.98 -85.66
CA ASP A 196 -65.85 -3.50 -85.42
C ASP A 196 -65.46 -3.29 -83.94
N GLY A 197 -66.41 -3.31 -82.99
CA GLY A 197 -66.13 -3.10 -81.57
C GLY A 197 -65.64 -4.33 -80.79
N LYS A 198 -65.60 -5.52 -81.42
CA LYS A 198 -65.45 -6.81 -80.71
C LYS A 198 -64.04 -7.13 -80.22
N MET A 199 -62.98 -6.51 -80.74
CA MET A 199 -61.62 -6.81 -80.30
C MET A 199 -61.18 -6.01 -79.07
N GLY A 200 -61.69 -4.79 -78.88
CA GLY A 200 -61.31 -3.93 -77.74
C GLY A 200 -61.92 -4.38 -76.42
N ILE A 201 -63.23 -4.66 -76.37
CA ILE A 201 -63.97 -4.90 -75.12
C ILE A 201 -63.45 -6.14 -74.35
N PRO A 202 -63.24 -7.32 -74.96
CA PRO A 202 -62.71 -8.48 -74.25
C PRO A 202 -61.26 -8.28 -73.79
N VAL A 203 -60.46 -7.55 -74.57
CA VAL A 203 -59.07 -7.19 -74.20
C VAL A 203 -59.07 -6.26 -72.99
N THR A 204 -59.97 -5.27 -72.96
CA THR A 204 -60.13 -4.37 -71.81
C THR A 204 -60.64 -5.10 -70.57
N LYS A 205 -61.59 -6.05 -70.70
CA LYS A 205 -62.01 -6.91 -69.57
C LYS A 205 -60.87 -7.76 -69.02
N LYS A 206 -60.05 -8.33 -69.92
CA LYS A 206 -58.86 -9.08 -69.54
C LYS A 206 -57.85 -8.17 -68.83
N LYS A 207 -57.65 -6.95 -69.31
CA LYS A 207 -56.76 -5.96 -68.68
C LYS A 207 -57.25 -5.51 -67.31
N PHE A 208 -58.56 -5.34 -67.10
CA PHE A 208 -59.11 -5.08 -65.77
C PHE A 208 -58.89 -6.24 -64.81
N ALA A 209 -59.08 -7.49 -65.26
CA ALA A 209 -58.79 -8.67 -64.45
C ALA A 209 -57.30 -8.86 -64.17
N GLU A 210 -56.42 -8.61 -65.16
CA GLU A 210 -54.96 -8.62 -64.97
C GLU A 210 -54.51 -7.53 -63.98
N LEU A 211 -55.10 -6.33 -64.06
CA LEU A 211 -54.80 -5.21 -63.18
C LEU A 211 -55.27 -5.50 -61.74
N GLU A 212 -56.49 -6.00 -61.56
CA GLU A 212 -57.03 -6.45 -60.28
C GLU A 212 -56.12 -7.49 -59.63
N LEU A 213 -55.73 -8.52 -60.38
CA LEU A 213 -54.83 -9.56 -59.89
C LEU A 213 -53.45 -9.00 -59.52
N SER A 214 -52.91 -8.09 -60.33
CA SER A 214 -51.61 -7.45 -60.06
C SER A 214 -51.62 -6.56 -58.81
N LEU A 215 -52.73 -5.83 -58.57
CA LEU A 215 -52.91 -5.02 -57.37
C LEU A 215 -53.07 -5.90 -56.14
N LEU A 216 -53.75 -7.05 -56.26
CA LEU A 216 -53.87 -8.06 -55.20
C LEU A 216 -52.50 -8.72 -54.90
N HIS A 217 -51.68 -8.99 -55.91
CA HIS A 217 -50.32 -9.53 -55.73
C HIS A 217 -49.40 -8.53 -55.02
N LEU A 218 -49.48 -7.24 -55.38
CA LEU A 218 -48.77 -6.16 -54.69
C LEU A 218 -49.23 -6.03 -53.24
N GLN A 219 -50.53 -6.25 -52.96
CA GLN A 219 -51.07 -6.27 -51.60
C GLN A 219 -50.55 -7.46 -50.77
N GLN A 220 -50.42 -8.65 -51.38
CA GLN A 220 -50.01 -9.87 -50.68
C GLN A 220 -48.48 -10.10 -50.63
N ASN A 221 -47.67 -9.26 -51.30
CA ASN A 221 -46.22 -9.48 -51.48
C ASN A 221 -45.88 -10.86 -52.09
N VAL A 222 -46.81 -11.47 -52.84
CA VAL A 222 -46.59 -12.77 -53.51
C VAL A 222 -46.21 -12.51 -54.96
N GLU A 223 -44.92 -12.67 -55.27
CA GLU A 223 -44.37 -12.46 -56.62
C GLU A 223 -44.71 -13.57 -57.62
N ILE A 224 -45.27 -14.70 -57.16
CA ILE A 224 -45.47 -15.89 -57.98
C ILE A 224 -46.94 -15.96 -58.44
N PRO A 225 -47.21 -15.86 -59.76
CA PRO A 225 -48.57 -15.94 -60.28
C PRO A 225 -49.13 -17.36 -60.17
N GLU A 226 -50.32 -17.51 -59.56
CA GLU A 226 -51.05 -18.78 -59.58
C GLU A 226 -51.54 -19.08 -61.01
N THR A 227 -51.11 -20.20 -61.59
CA THR A 227 -51.50 -20.57 -62.95
C THR A 227 -52.82 -21.33 -62.92
N HIS A 228 -53.79 -20.85 -63.70
CA HIS A 228 -55.06 -21.56 -63.95
C HIS A 228 -55.06 -22.12 -65.38
N LEU A 229 -55.17 -23.44 -65.51
CA LEU A 229 -55.22 -24.11 -66.81
C LEU A 229 -56.61 -23.96 -67.46
N ILE A 230 -56.67 -23.34 -68.64
CA ILE A 230 -57.93 -23.11 -69.37
C ILE A 230 -58.44 -24.40 -70.01
N ILE A 231 -59.56 -24.92 -69.54
CA ILE A 231 -60.20 -26.16 -70.03
C ILE A 231 -61.29 -25.83 -71.06
N HIS A 232 -61.48 -26.70 -72.05
CA HIS A 232 -62.52 -26.52 -73.06
C HIS A 232 -63.92 -26.89 -72.50
N PRO A 233 -64.97 -26.08 -72.70
CA PRO A 233 -66.30 -26.29 -72.10
C PRO A 233 -66.95 -27.65 -72.40
N VAL A 234 -66.68 -28.24 -73.57
CA VAL A 234 -67.19 -29.58 -73.95
C VAL A 234 -66.59 -30.68 -73.09
N ILE A 235 -65.31 -30.55 -72.72
CA ILE A 235 -64.61 -31.52 -71.87
C ILE A 235 -65.05 -31.34 -70.43
N GLN A 236 -65.19 -30.10 -69.97
CA GLN A 236 -65.70 -29.82 -68.63
C GLN A 236 -67.11 -30.40 -68.42
N LYS A 237 -68.01 -30.22 -69.40
CA LYS A 237 -69.34 -30.86 -69.38
C LYS A 237 -69.30 -32.39 -69.39
N ALA A 238 -68.34 -32.99 -70.09
CA ALA A 238 -68.18 -34.45 -70.13
C ALA A 238 -67.69 -35.00 -68.78
N VAL A 239 -66.80 -34.27 -68.10
CA VAL A 239 -66.32 -34.60 -66.75
C VAL A 239 -67.42 -34.38 -65.70
N ASP A 240 -68.16 -33.28 -65.79
CA ASP A 240 -69.33 -33.02 -64.93
C ASP A 240 -70.39 -34.12 -65.08
N GLN A 241 -70.62 -34.61 -66.31
CA GLN A 241 -71.52 -35.73 -66.58
C GLN A 241 -70.98 -37.05 -66.03
N ALA A 242 -69.67 -37.29 -66.09
CA ALA A 242 -69.02 -38.47 -65.51
C ALA A 242 -69.13 -38.49 -63.97
N HIS A 243 -68.87 -37.36 -63.31
CA HIS A 243 -69.01 -37.22 -61.86
C HIS A 243 -70.47 -37.32 -61.42
N ALA A 244 -71.41 -36.73 -62.17
CA ALA A 244 -72.84 -36.86 -61.87
C ALA A 244 -73.38 -38.30 -62.05
N SER A 245 -72.73 -39.12 -62.88
CA SER A 245 -73.08 -40.52 -63.15
C SER A 245 -72.26 -41.55 -62.35
N ASN A 246 -71.29 -41.11 -61.52
CA ASN A 246 -70.34 -41.96 -60.79
C ASN A 246 -69.59 -42.98 -61.68
N THR A 247 -69.43 -42.68 -62.97
CA THR A 247 -68.67 -43.50 -63.92
C THR A 247 -67.27 -42.91 -64.10
N PRO A 248 -66.21 -43.75 -64.31
CA PRO A 248 -64.87 -43.23 -64.56
C PRO A 248 -64.87 -42.39 -65.84
N VAL A 249 -64.18 -41.25 -65.79
CA VAL A 249 -64.00 -40.35 -66.92
C VAL A 249 -63.28 -41.10 -68.05
N ASN A 250 -63.94 -41.29 -69.18
CA ASN A 250 -63.43 -42.06 -70.32
C ASN A 250 -63.81 -41.36 -71.65
N ILE A 251 -63.03 -41.60 -72.70
CA ILE A 251 -63.15 -40.93 -74.02
C ILE A 251 -64.55 -41.11 -74.64
N ASP A 252 -65.23 -42.20 -74.32
CA ASP A 252 -66.55 -42.58 -74.87
C ASP A 252 -67.70 -41.63 -74.45
N LEU A 253 -67.50 -40.80 -73.43
CA LEU A 253 -68.47 -39.77 -73.00
C LEU A 253 -68.52 -38.56 -73.96
N ILE A 254 -67.54 -38.43 -74.86
CA ILE A 254 -67.48 -37.36 -75.85
C ILE A 254 -68.07 -37.88 -77.18
N PRO A 255 -68.99 -37.14 -77.84
CA PRO A 255 -69.55 -37.56 -79.12
C PRO A 255 -68.46 -37.83 -80.19
N HIS A 256 -68.55 -38.98 -80.87
CA HIS A 256 -67.57 -39.38 -81.91
C HIS A 256 -67.43 -38.36 -83.06
N SER A 257 -68.47 -37.55 -83.33
CA SER A 257 -68.42 -36.46 -84.31
C SER A 257 -67.45 -35.34 -83.89
N THR A 258 -67.37 -35.04 -82.60
CA THR A 258 -66.48 -34.01 -82.05
C THR A 258 -65.05 -34.52 -81.85
N LEU A 259 -64.87 -35.82 -81.56
CA LEU A 259 -63.54 -36.44 -81.42
C LEU A 259 -62.70 -36.44 -82.71
N ASN A 260 -63.36 -36.48 -83.88
CA ASN A 260 -62.70 -36.44 -85.19
C ASN A 260 -62.63 -35.03 -85.81
N ASP A 261 -63.20 -34.02 -85.16
CA ASP A 261 -63.20 -32.66 -85.67
C ASP A 261 -61.81 -32.01 -85.55
N SER A 262 -61.24 -31.68 -86.72
CA SER A 262 -59.93 -31.03 -86.82
C SER A 262 -59.88 -29.66 -86.13
N SER A 263 -60.99 -28.91 -86.08
CA SER A 263 -61.06 -27.59 -85.47
C SER A 263 -61.05 -27.66 -83.94
N PHE A 264 -61.78 -28.63 -83.38
CA PHE A 264 -61.78 -28.96 -81.96
C PHE A 264 -60.41 -29.50 -81.50
N LEU A 265 -59.79 -30.41 -82.26
CA LEU A 265 -58.45 -30.91 -81.92
C LEU A 265 -57.37 -29.83 -82.04
N ASN A 266 -57.51 -28.88 -82.99
CA ASN A 266 -56.59 -27.73 -83.12
C ASN A 266 -56.75 -26.75 -81.95
N THR A 267 -57.96 -26.51 -81.47
CA THR A 267 -58.21 -25.68 -80.28
C THR A 267 -57.66 -26.36 -79.02
N LEU A 268 -57.90 -27.66 -78.81
CA LEU A 268 -57.27 -28.40 -77.69
C LEU A 268 -55.74 -28.33 -77.74
N GLN A 269 -55.14 -28.49 -78.91
CA GLN A 269 -53.69 -28.34 -79.08
C GLN A 269 -53.21 -26.91 -78.79
N ALA A 270 -53.98 -25.88 -79.15
CA ALA A 270 -53.66 -24.49 -78.81
C ALA A 270 -53.76 -24.22 -77.29
N HIS A 271 -54.74 -24.84 -76.61
CA HIS A 271 -54.86 -24.80 -75.14
C HIS A 271 -53.65 -25.47 -74.48
N VAL A 272 -53.26 -26.67 -74.94
CA VAL A 272 -52.05 -27.36 -74.45
C VAL A 272 -50.79 -26.51 -74.66
N ASN A 273 -50.63 -25.87 -75.83
CA ASN A 273 -49.50 -24.96 -76.06
C ASN A 273 -49.52 -23.73 -75.13
N THR A 274 -50.71 -23.24 -74.76
CA THR A 274 -50.87 -22.15 -73.79
C THR A 274 -50.52 -22.63 -72.39
N TRP A 275 -50.94 -23.84 -72.01
CA TRP A 275 -50.55 -24.48 -70.75
C TRP A 275 -49.04 -24.66 -70.65
N ILE A 276 -48.36 -25.11 -71.71
CA ILE A 276 -46.89 -25.21 -71.74
C ILE A 276 -46.26 -23.84 -71.46
N LYS A 277 -46.74 -22.77 -72.09
CA LYS A 277 -46.22 -21.41 -71.86
C LYS A 277 -46.48 -20.92 -70.44
N SER A 278 -47.67 -21.16 -69.89
CA SER A 278 -48.01 -20.77 -68.51
C SER A 278 -47.18 -21.54 -67.49
N ILE A 279 -47.01 -22.86 -67.66
CA ILE A 279 -46.18 -23.70 -66.78
C ILE A 279 -44.70 -23.31 -66.93
N GLN A 280 -44.20 -23.08 -68.14
CA GLN A 280 -42.84 -22.59 -68.36
C GLN A 280 -42.60 -21.21 -67.75
N GLY A 281 -43.63 -20.36 -67.68
CA GLY A 281 -43.56 -19.06 -67.00
C GLY A 281 -43.23 -19.20 -65.51
N VAL A 282 -43.76 -20.24 -64.86
CA VAL A 282 -43.48 -20.54 -63.44
C VAL A 282 -42.21 -21.36 -63.27
N THR A 283 -41.97 -22.40 -64.08
CA THR A 283 -40.80 -23.28 -63.92
C THR A 283 -39.48 -22.60 -64.28
N LYS A 284 -39.49 -21.53 -65.09
CA LYS A 284 -38.32 -20.69 -65.41
C LYS A 284 -38.24 -19.43 -64.54
N LEU A 285 -39.17 -19.23 -63.60
CA LEU A 285 -39.16 -18.06 -62.73
C LEU A 285 -37.97 -18.16 -61.77
N THR A 286 -37.07 -17.20 -61.85
CA THR A 286 -35.93 -17.11 -60.93
C THR A 286 -35.79 -15.70 -60.42
N ARG A 287 -35.66 -15.55 -59.11
CA ARG A 287 -35.34 -14.28 -58.46
C ARG A 287 -33.83 -14.11 -58.31
N ASP A 288 -33.35 -12.87 -58.41
CA ASP A 288 -31.98 -12.52 -58.02
C ASP A 288 -31.92 -12.16 -56.52
N VAL A 289 -30.97 -12.77 -55.83
CA VAL A 289 -30.79 -12.67 -54.37
C VAL A 289 -30.14 -11.34 -53.98
N SER A 290 -29.39 -10.71 -54.88
CA SER A 290 -28.60 -9.51 -54.57
C SER A 290 -29.45 -8.25 -54.28
N SER A 291 -30.66 -8.20 -54.85
CA SER A 291 -31.54 -7.03 -54.84
C SER A 291 -32.62 -7.05 -53.75
N GLY A 292 -32.76 -8.13 -52.97
CA GLY A 292 -33.84 -8.30 -51.99
C GLY A 292 -33.36 -8.55 -50.56
N THR A 293 -34.31 -8.69 -49.64
CA THR A 293 -34.05 -9.14 -48.26
C THR A 293 -33.96 -10.66 -48.19
N ALA A 294 -33.37 -11.21 -47.11
CA ALA A 294 -33.28 -12.67 -46.96
C ALA A 294 -34.67 -13.31 -46.81
N SER A 295 -35.61 -12.60 -46.16
CA SER A 295 -37.00 -13.06 -46.00
C SER A 295 -37.73 -13.26 -47.33
N GLN A 296 -37.49 -12.37 -48.29
CA GLN A 296 -38.09 -12.44 -49.62
C GLN A 296 -37.59 -13.65 -50.42
N GLU A 297 -36.30 -13.98 -50.33
CA GLU A 297 -35.74 -15.18 -50.96
C GLU A 297 -36.30 -16.47 -50.33
N ILE A 298 -36.42 -16.51 -49.01
CA ILE A 298 -36.99 -17.67 -48.29
C ILE A 298 -38.46 -17.86 -48.69
N ASN A 299 -39.25 -16.78 -48.68
CA ASN A 299 -40.66 -16.83 -49.05
C ASN A 299 -40.86 -17.18 -50.54
N PHE A 300 -39.98 -16.73 -51.43
CA PHE A 300 -40.00 -17.09 -52.85
C PHE A 300 -39.91 -18.61 -53.06
N TRP A 301 -38.95 -19.30 -52.43
CA TRP A 301 -38.83 -20.75 -52.62
C TRP A 301 -39.97 -21.55 -51.98
N LEU A 302 -40.52 -21.09 -50.85
CA LEU A 302 -41.68 -21.71 -50.19
C LEU A 302 -42.97 -21.52 -51.01
N SER A 303 -43.16 -20.33 -51.60
CA SER A 303 -44.29 -20.05 -52.49
C SER A 303 -44.15 -20.78 -53.83
N LEU A 304 -42.93 -20.93 -54.36
CA LEU A 304 -42.70 -21.65 -55.60
C LEU A 304 -43.01 -23.14 -55.45
N GLU A 305 -42.69 -23.75 -54.29
CA GLU A 305 -43.09 -25.13 -53.98
C GLU A 305 -44.61 -25.29 -54.00
N ARG A 306 -45.33 -24.41 -53.29
CA ARG A 306 -46.80 -24.42 -53.27
C ARG A 306 -47.40 -24.23 -54.66
N ALA A 307 -46.84 -23.32 -55.47
CA ALA A 307 -47.31 -23.08 -56.83
C ALA A 307 -47.05 -24.30 -57.75
N LEU A 308 -45.88 -24.95 -57.65
CA LEU A 308 -45.56 -26.14 -58.43
C LEU A 308 -46.38 -27.36 -58.00
N GLU A 309 -46.60 -27.57 -56.70
CA GLU A 309 -47.53 -28.58 -56.18
C GLU A 309 -48.97 -28.30 -56.66
N GLY A 310 -49.39 -27.04 -56.64
CA GLY A 310 -50.67 -26.60 -57.21
C GLY A 310 -50.79 -26.96 -58.69
N ILE A 311 -49.77 -26.67 -59.51
CA ILE A 311 -49.72 -27.07 -60.92
C ILE A 311 -49.77 -28.59 -61.07
N GLU A 312 -49.07 -29.35 -60.23
CA GLU A 312 -49.09 -30.80 -60.27
C GLU A 312 -50.47 -31.37 -59.94
N THR A 313 -51.17 -30.80 -58.95
CA THR A 313 -52.57 -31.20 -58.65
C THR A 313 -53.50 -30.89 -59.81
N GLN A 314 -53.38 -29.72 -60.44
CA GLN A 314 -54.15 -29.37 -61.64
C GLN A 314 -53.82 -30.29 -62.83
N LEU A 315 -52.56 -30.72 -62.98
CA LEU A 315 -52.15 -31.66 -64.05
C LEU A 315 -52.73 -33.06 -63.85
N ARG A 316 -52.92 -33.47 -62.59
CA ARG A 316 -53.54 -34.76 -62.23
C ARG A 316 -55.06 -34.73 -62.31
N SER A 317 -55.68 -33.56 -62.49
CA SER A 317 -57.14 -33.42 -62.65
C SER A 317 -57.68 -34.23 -63.82
N ASP A 318 -58.89 -34.74 -63.67
CA ASP A 318 -59.53 -35.62 -64.64
C ASP A 318 -59.80 -34.90 -65.97
N GLU A 319 -60.04 -33.59 -65.92
CA GLU A 319 -60.23 -32.72 -67.09
C GLU A 319 -58.98 -32.64 -67.97
N VAL A 320 -57.81 -32.47 -67.36
CA VAL A 320 -56.53 -32.36 -68.09
C VAL A 320 -56.10 -33.73 -68.61
N GLN A 321 -56.31 -34.80 -67.83
CA GLN A 321 -56.04 -36.17 -68.29
C GLN A 321 -56.91 -36.54 -69.51
N LEU A 322 -58.20 -36.17 -69.50
CA LEU A 322 -59.12 -36.42 -70.61
C LEU A 322 -58.70 -35.65 -71.88
N VAL A 323 -58.22 -34.40 -71.75
CA VAL A 323 -57.65 -33.64 -72.89
C VAL A 323 -56.45 -34.37 -73.50
N MET A 324 -55.57 -34.89 -72.64
CA MET A 324 -54.37 -35.63 -73.07
C MET A 324 -54.72 -36.97 -73.73
N GLU A 325 -55.77 -37.63 -73.26
CA GLU A 325 -56.28 -38.87 -73.84
C GLU A 325 -56.95 -38.64 -75.19
N CYS A 326 -57.74 -37.57 -75.32
CA CYS A 326 -58.35 -37.14 -76.60
C CYS A 326 -57.29 -36.87 -77.67
N LEU A 327 -56.22 -36.15 -77.33
CA LEU A 327 -55.11 -35.86 -78.27
C LEU A 327 -54.31 -37.12 -78.63
N ARG A 328 -54.18 -38.08 -77.71
CA ARG A 328 -53.53 -39.38 -77.95
C ARG A 328 -54.36 -40.26 -78.88
N ASN A 329 -55.66 -40.34 -78.66
CA ASN A 329 -56.61 -41.08 -79.51
C ASN A 329 -56.61 -40.53 -80.95
N ALA A 330 -56.54 -39.20 -81.11
CA ALA A 330 -56.44 -38.53 -82.40
C ALA A 330 -55.05 -38.64 -83.09
N LYS A 331 -54.14 -39.48 -82.58
CA LYS A 331 -52.76 -39.68 -83.07
C LYS A 331 -51.88 -38.43 -83.09
N ARG A 332 -52.22 -37.38 -82.32
CA ARG A 332 -51.44 -36.13 -82.22
C ARG A 332 -50.35 -36.23 -81.15
N PHE A 333 -49.52 -37.28 -81.22
CA PHE A 333 -48.53 -37.61 -80.20
C PHE A 333 -47.49 -36.52 -79.95
N ARG A 334 -47.18 -35.68 -80.95
CA ARG A 334 -46.21 -34.57 -80.79
C ARG A 334 -46.63 -33.58 -79.72
N ALA A 335 -47.92 -33.23 -79.63
CA ALA A 335 -48.43 -32.28 -78.64
C ALA A 335 -48.38 -32.88 -77.23
N THR A 336 -48.74 -34.16 -77.08
CA THR A 336 -48.71 -34.84 -75.77
C THR A 336 -47.30 -35.14 -75.27
N VAL A 337 -46.36 -35.47 -76.17
CA VAL A 337 -44.95 -35.70 -75.83
C VAL A 337 -44.24 -34.39 -75.53
N SER A 338 -44.50 -33.34 -76.33
CA SER A 338 -44.02 -31.97 -76.08
C SER A 338 -44.53 -31.44 -74.74
N PHE A 339 -45.78 -31.69 -74.36
CA PHE A 339 -46.30 -31.27 -73.06
C PHE A 339 -45.56 -31.91 -71.86
N ILE A 340 -45.21 -33.19 -71.94
CA ILE A 340 -44.49 -33.88 -70.85
C ILE A 340 -43.00 -33.48 -70.82
N ALA A 341 -42.38 -33.28 -71.99
CA ALA A 341 -40.96 -32.94 -72.08
C ALA A 341 -40.67 -31.44 -71.87
N ASP A 342 -41.50 -30.55 -72.43
CA ASP A 342 -41.23 -29.11 -72.50
C ASP A 342 -41.73 -28.32 -71.27
N THR A 343 -42.53 -28.93 -70.38
CA THR A 343 -43.01 -28.24 -69.17
C THR A 343 -41.91 -28.02 -68.13
N GLY A 344 -40.88 -28.89 -68.08
CA GLY A 344 -39.79 -28.80 -67.09
C GLY A 344 -40.26 -28.96 -65.63
N LEU A 345 -41.51 -29.37 -65.41
CA LEU A 345 -42.15 -29.37 -64.09
C LEU A 345 -41.42 -30.30 -63.10
N LYS A 346 -41.05 -31.50 -63.53
CA LYS A 346 -40.33 -32.46 -62.68
C LYS A 346 -38.96 -31.96 -62.24
N GLU A 347 -38.20 -31.36 -63.17
CA GLU A 347 -36.87 -30.81 -62.88
C GLU A 347 -36.96 -29.61 -61.92
N ALA A 348 -37.91 -28.69 -62.17
CA ALA A 348 -38.15 -27.55 -61.30
C ALA A 348 -38.60 -27.99 -59.90
N THR A 349 -39.53 -28.95 -59.78
CA THR A 349 -40.03 -29.48 -58.51
C THR A 349 -38.90 -30.16 -57.71
N ASP A 350 -38.06 -30.96 -58.38
CA ASP A 350 -36.88 -31.58 -57.76
C ASP A 350 -35.89 -30.54 -57.24
N ILE A 351 -35.63 -29.46 -58.00
CA ILE A 351 -34.73 -28.37 -57.59
C ILE A 351 -35.32 -27.63 -56.38
N VAL A 352 -36.60 -27.31 -56.42
CA VAL A 352 -37.30 -26.59 -55.34
C VAL A 352 -37.32 -27.41 -54.06
N HIS A 353 -37.71 -28.69 -54.09
CA HIS A 353 -37.65 -29.55 -52.90
C HIS A 353 -36.23 -29.66 -52.33
N LYS A 354 -35.21 -29.76 -53.20
CA LYS A 354 -33.80 -29.79 -52.79
C LYS A 354 -33.35 -28.48 -52.14
N TYR A 355 -33.83 -27.32 -52.61
CA TYR A 355 -33.51 -26.01 -52.03
C TYR A 355 -34.32 -25.72 -50.76
N ASN A 356 -35.56 -26.21 -50.68
CA ASN A 356 -36.41 -26.07 -49.49
C ASN A 356 -35.91 -26.88 -48.29
N GLN A 357 -35.01 -27.84 -48.47
CA GLN A 357 -34.26 -28.42 -47.35
C GLN A 357 -33.47 -27.36 -46.55
N LEU A 358 -33.05 -26.27 -47.20
CA LEU A 358 -32.39 -25.11 -46.60
C LEU A 358 -33.38 -23.99 -46.23
N MET A 359 -34.41 -23.74 -47.04
CA MET A 359 -35.30 -22.59 -46.83
C MET A 359 -36.44 -22.85 -45.84
N LYS A 360 -36.83 -24.12 -45.64
CA LYS A 360 -37.87 -24.50 -44.68
C LYS A 360 -37.36 -24.35 -43.24
N GLU A 361 -38.20 -23.78 -42.37
CA GLU A 361 -37.89 -23.53 -40.94
C GLU A 361 -36.65 -22.64 -40.70
N PHE A 362 -36.36 -21.71 -41.62
CA PHE A 362 -35.22 -20.82 -41.47
C PHE A 362 -35.44 -19.80 -40.33
N PRO A 363 -34.54 -19.71 -39.32
CA PRO A 363 -34.76 -18.90 -38.11
C PRO A 363 -34.43 -17.40 -38.30
N LEU A 364 -34.88 -16.78 -39.39
CA LEU A 364 -34.66 -15.35 -39.64
C LEU A 364 -35.55 -14.47 -38.75
N ASN A 365 -36.74 -14.95 -38.41
CA ASN A 365 -37.72 -14.21 -37.60
C ASN A 365 -37.19 -13.88 -36.21
N GLU A 366 -36.31 -14.73 -35.65
CA GLU A 366 -35.68 -14.45 -34.35
C GLU A 366 -34.73 -13.25 -34.40
N LEU A 367 -34.05 -13.04 -35.52
CA LEU A 367 -33.20 -11.87 -35.74
C LEU A 367 -34.05 -10.61 -35.92
N LEU A 368 -35.11 -10.68 -36.73
CA LEU A 368 -35.99 -9.53 -37.03
C LEU A 368 -36.85 -9.12 -35.82
N ALA A 369 -37.20 -10.06 -34.95
CA ALA A 369 -37.96 -9.82 -33.73
C ALA A 369 -37.07 -9.44 -32.52
N ALA A 370 -35.74 -9.46 -32.67
CA ALA A 370 -34.84 -9.15 -31.57
C ALA A 370 -34.97 -7.69 -31.13
N THR A 371 -35.22 -7.50 -29.83
CA THR A 371 -35.34 -6.20 -29.16
C THR A 371 -34.05 -5.79 -28.44
N ASP A 372 -33.19 -6.76 -28.14
CA ASP A 372 -32.01 -6.60 -27.29
C ASP A 372 -30.78 -7.18 -27.98
N LEU A 373 -29.60 -6.67 -27.64
CA LEU A 373 -28.32 -7.12 -28.17
C LEU A 373 -28.06 -8.62 -27.93
N ASP A 374 -28.47 -9.16 -26.78
CA ASP A 374 -28.30 -10.58 -26.44
C ASP A 374 -29.15 -11.49 -27.34
N LYS A 375 -30.38 -11.08 -27.68
CA LYS A 375 -31.23 -11.84 -28.61
C LYS A 375 -30.67 -11.80 -30.04
N ILE A 376 -30.09 -10.67 -30.46
CA ILE A 376 -29.40 -10.56 -31.75
C ILE A 376 -28.22 -11.54 -31.78
N HIS A 377 -27.42 -11.59 -30.71
CA HIS A 377 -26.30 -12.53 -30.58
C HIS A 377 -26.75 -13.99 -30.74
N ASP A 378 -27.81 -14.40 -30.03
CA ASP A 378 -28.31 -15.77 -30.07
C ASP A 378 -28.94 -16.11 -31.43
N ALA A 379 -29.67 -15.17 -32.03
CA ALA A 379 -30.26 -15.33 -33.37
C ALA A 379 -29.18 -15.56 -34.44
N LEU A 380 -28.02 -14.89 -34.34
CA LEU A 380 -26.90 -15.12 -35.27
C LEU A 380 -26.38 -16.57 -35.19
N TYR A 381 -26.22 -17.13 -33.99
CA TYR A 381 -25.82 -18.53 -33.83
C TYR A 381 -26.84 -19.49 -34.43
N GLN A 382 -28.13 -19.21 -34.27
CA GLN A 382 -29.19 -20.05 -34.83
C GLN A 382 -29.24 -19.98 -36.37
N VAL A 383 -29.13 -18.77 -36.94
CA VAL A 383 -29.12 -18.55 -38.40
C VAL A 383 -27.91 -19.22 -39.05
N PHE A 384 -26.69 -18.98 -38.54
CA PHE A 384 -25.49 -19.59 -39.13
C PHE A 384 -25.39 -21.08 -38.81
N GLY A 385 -25.86 -21.53 -37.65
CA GLY A 385 -25.97 -22.96 -37.32
C GLY A 385 -26.89 -23.70 -38.29
N HIS A 386 -28.03 -23.10 -38.64
CA HIS A 386 -28.96 -23.62 -39.63
C HIS A 386 -28.32 -23.67 -41.03
N ILE A 387 -27.76 -22.56 -41.51
CA ILE A 387 -27.08 -22.48 -42.81
C ILE A 387 -25.97 -23.52 -42.91
N ASN A 388 -25.05 -23.59 -41.93
CA ASN A 388 -23.89 -24.45 -41.98
C ASN A 388 -24.26 -25.95 -41.98
N ARG A 389 -25.30 -26.33 -41.23
CA ARG A 389 -25.78 -27.72 -41.19
C ARG A 389 -26.53 -28.10 -42.46
N LYS A 390 -27.44 -27.25 -42.93
CA LYS A 390 -28.34 -27.57 -44.06
C LYS A 390 -27.65 -27.39 -45.41
N LEU A 391 -26.74 -26.44 -45.58
CA LEU A 391 -26.00 -26.23 -46.84
C LEU A 391 -25.16 -27.46 -47.22
N ARG A 392 -24.69 -28.24 -46.23
CA ARG A 392 -24.00 -29.53 -46.46
C ARG A 392 -24.91 -30.59 -47.08
N LEU A 393 -26.20 -30.56 -46.75
CA LEU A 393 -27.21 -31.55 -47.16
C LEU A 393 -27.90 -31.13 -48.47
N SER A 394 -28.23 -29.85 -48.62
CA SER A 394 -28.96 -29.32 -49.78
C SER A 394 -28.03 -28.91 -50.92
N PRO A 395 -28.29 -29.27 -52.20
CA PRO A 395 -27.50 -28.85 -53.36
C PRO A 395 -27.70 -27.36 -53.76
N TYR A 396 -27.92 -26.48 -52.78
CA TYR A 396 -28.08 -25.04 -53.01
C TYR A 396 -26.76 -24.43 -53.55
N PRO A 397 -26.80 -23.62 -54.63
CA PRO A 397 -25.59 -23.10 -55.27
C PRO A 397 -24.86 -22.11 -54.38
N ILE A 398 -23.54 -22.25 -54.30
CA ILE A 398 -22.72 -21.36 -53.47
C ILE A 398 -22.76 -19.92 -54.00
N ARG A 399 -22.91 -19.73 -55.32
CA ARG A 399 -23.11 -18.39 -55.92
C ARG A 399 -24.35 -17.66 -55.41
N ARG A 400 -25.42 -18.38 -55.01
CA ARG A 400 -26.63 -17.78 -54.42
C ARG A 400 -26.56 -17.70 -52.90
N ALA A 401 -25.76 -18.56 -52.25
CA ALA A 401 -25.56 -18.53 -50.80
C ALA A 401 -24.76 -17.29 -50.36
N LEU A 402 -23.79 -16.81 -51.14
CA LEU A 402 -23.01 -15.62 -50.76
C LEU A 402 -23.87 -14.34 -50.69
N PRO A 403 -24.71 -14.00 -51.70
CA PRO A 403 -25.61 -12.86 -51.60
C PRO A 403 -26.70 -13.05 -50.53
N LEU A 404 -27.12 -14.29 -50.24
CA LEU A 404 -28.06 -14.54 -49.13
C LEU A 404 -27.45 -14.15 -47.78
N VAL A 405 -26.18 -14.52 -47.54
CA VAL A 405 -25.46 -14.10 -46.33
C VAL A 405 -25.22 -12.58 -46.31
N GLU A 406 -25.03 -11.95 -47.47
CA GLU A 406 -24.98 -10.50 -47.58
C GLU A 406 -26.32 -9.85 -47.21
N ALA A 407 -27.45 -10.41 -47.67
CA ALA A 407 -28.78 -9.95 -47.29
C ALA A 407 -29.05 -10.11 -45.79
N ILE A 408 -28.66 -11.25 -45.18
CA ILE A 408 -28.70 -11.43 -43.72
C ILE A 408 -27.85 -10.37 -43.00
N SER A 409 -26.72 -9.96 -43.61
CA SER A 409 -25.87 -8.89 -43.09
C SER A 409 -26.57 -7.52 -43.12
N ARG A 410 -27.42 -7.26 -44.11
CA ARG A 410 -28.26 -6.05 -44.20
C ARG A 410 -29.35 -6.09 -43.13
N ASP A 411 -30.06 -7.20 -43.00
CA ASP A 411 -31.09 -7.40 -41.98
C ASP A 411 -30.50 -7.26 -40.56
N PHE A 412 -29.32 -7.84 -40.32
CA PHE A 412 -28.57 -7.67 -39.08
C PHE A 412 -28.18 -6.20 -38.82
N ASN A 413 -27.71 -5.49 -39.84
CA ASN A 413 -27.34 -4.07 -39.72
C ASN A 413 -28.54 -3.20 -39.35
N GLU A 414 -29.68 -3.39 -40.00
CA GLU A 414 -30.92 -2.66 -39.71
C GLU A 414 -31.44 -2.92 -38.30
N GLN A 415 -31.44 -4.18 -37.86
CA GLN A 415 -31.84 -4.53 -36.49
C GLN A 415 -30.89 -3.95 -35.45
N LEU A 416 -29.58 -4.01 -35.71
CA LEU A 416 -28.58 -3.44 -34.82
C LEU A 416 -28.71 -1.92 -34.72
N LEU A 417 -28.94 -1.22 -35.83
CA LEU A 417 -29.24 0.22 -35.85
C LEU A 417 -30.51 0.53 -35.05
N ARG A 418 -31.60 -0.21 -35.26
CA ARG A 418 -32.86 -0.01 -34.53
C ARG A 418 -32.67 -0.12 -33.01
N VAL A 419 -31.98 -1.16 -32.55
CA VAL A 419 -31.70 -1.36 -31.12
C VAL A 419 -30.77 -0.27 -30.58
N LEU A 420 -29.68 0.05 -31.27
CA LEU A 420 -28.72 1.06 -30.82
C LEU A 420 -29.29 2.48 -30.79
N THR A 421 -30.13 2.86 -31.76
CA THR A 421 -30.78 4.17 -31.80
C THR A 421 -31.77 4.34 -30.64
N SER A 422 -32.47 3.28 -30.24
CA SER A 422 -33.39 3.30 -29.09
C SER A 422 -32.70 3.67 -27.76
N HIS A 423 -31.41 3.33 -27.62
CA HIS A 423 -30.64 3.58 -26.40
C HIS A 423 -30.05 5.00 -26.30
N ARG A 424 -30.18 5.85 -27.34
CA ARG A 424 -29.65 7.23 -27.38
C ARG A 424 -28.24 7.35 -26.80
N LEU A 425 -27.28 6.69 -27.45
CA LEU A 425 -25.90 6.51 -26.95
C LEU A 425 -25.19 7.81 -26.48
N THR A 426 -25.48 8.95 -27.08
CA THR A 426 -24.90 10.26 -26.70
C THR A 426 -25.42 10.84 -25.40
N TYR A 427 -26.63 10.46 -24.98
CA TYR A 427 -27.24 10.89 -23.72
C TYR A 427 -26.95 9.92 -22.57
N ALA A 428 -26.57 8.68 -22.90
CA ALA A 428 -26.26 7.67 -21.92
C ALA A 428 -24.99 8.03 -21.10
N PRO A 429 -24.98 7.72 -19.79
CA PRO A 429 -23.76 7.75 -18.98
C PRO A 429 -22.67 6.83 -19.56
N TYR A 430 -21.41 7.17 -19.33
CA TYR A 430 -20.28 6.45 -19.92
C TYR A 430 -20.27 4.94 -19.60
N GLU A 431 -20.62 4.54 -18.38
CA GLU A 431 -20.64 3.11 -18.00
C GLU A 431 -21.66 2.30 -18.80
N THR A 432 -22.85 2.86 -19.02
CA THR A 432 -23.90 2.23 -19.83
C THR A 432 -23.48 2.21 -21.30
N PHE A 433 -22.90 3.31 -21.80
CA PHE A 433 -22.37 3.42 -23.15
C PHE A 433 -21.26 2.40 -23.44
N ASP A 434 -20.25 2.28 -22.58
CA ASP A 434 -19.13 1.34 -22.78
C ASP A 434 -19.60 -0.11 -22.71
N ARG A 435 -20.57 -0.42 -21.83
CA ARG A 435 -21.19 -1.75 -21.75
C ARG A 435 -21.91 -2.12 -23.05
N LEU A 436 -22.81 -1.26 -23.53
CA LEU A 436 -23.59 -1.49 -24.75
C LEU A 436 -22.69 -1.64 -25.98
N LEU A 437 -21.70 -0.75 -26.15
CA LEU A 437 -20.76 -0.85 -27.29
C LEU A 437 -19.79 -2.01 -27.17
N LYS A 438 -19.42 -2.43 -25.96
CA LYS A 438 -18.63 -3.65 -25.77
C LYS A 438 -19.42 -4.90 -26.17
N GLN A 439 -20.69 -5.01 -25.75
CA GLN A 439 -21.59 -6.07 -26.20
C GLN A 439 -21.76 -6.05 -27.73
N THR A 440 -21.95 -4.86 -28.31
CA THR A 440 -22.03 -4.68 -29.77
C THR A 440 -20.74 -5.17 -30.48
N GLN A 441 -19.55 -4.86 -29.92
CA GLN A 441 -18.28 -5.36 -30.45
C GLN A 441 -18.11 -6.87 -30.29
N GLU A 442 -18.64 -7.45 -29.22
CA GLU A 442 -18.69 -8.91 -29.04
C GLU A 442 -19.58 -9.55 -30.12
N ILE A 443 -20.74 -8.96 -30.42
CA ILE A 443 -21.63 -9.41 -31.51
C ILE A 443 -20.92 -9.33 -32.86
N PHE A 444 -20.21 -8.24 -33.19
CA PHE A 444 -19.43 -8.18 -34.43
C PHE A 444 -18.35 -9.26 -34.52
N ARG A 445 -17.69 -9.58 -33.40
CA ARG A 445 -16.73 -10.69 -33.36
C ARG A 445 -17.41 -12.05 -33.57
N THR A 446 -18.59 -12.26 -33.00
CA THR A 446 -19.35 -13.49 -33.21
C THR A 446 -19.74 -13.65 -34.68
N TRP A 447 -20.16 -12.57 -35.35
CA TRP A 447 -20.37 -12.58 -36.79
C TRP A 447 -19.09 -12.95 -37.56
N ASP A 448 -17.94 -12.34 -37.23
CA ASP A 448 -16.65 -12.61 -37.86
C ASP A 448 -16.17 -14.07 -37.67
N ASP A 449 -16.52 -14.71 -36.56
CA ASP A 449 -16.20 -16.12 -36.32
C ASP A 449 -17.18 -17.04 -37.05
N LEU A 450 -18.49 -16.72 -37.03
CA LEU A 450 -19.52 -17.46 -37.76
C LEU A 450 -19.32 -17.39 -39.28
N ILE A 451 -18.86 -16.26 -39.82
CA ILE A 451 -18.53 -16.14 -41.26
C ILE A 451 -17.27 -16.94 -41.62
N LYS A 452 -16.27 -17.06 -40.73
CA LYS A 452 -15.12 -17.96 -40.95
C LYS A 452 -15.58 -19.42 -41.00
N GLU A 453 -16.48 -19.82 -40.11
CA GLU A 453 -17.07 -21.15 -40.14
C GLU A 453 -17.86 -21.39 -41.44
N PHE A 454 -18.71 -20.44 -41.82
CA PHE A 454 -19.46 -20.50 -43.08
C PHE A 454 -18.54 -20.58 -44.31
N THR A 455 -17.48 -19.78 -44.38
CA THR A 455 -16.54 -19.82 -45.52
C THR A 455 -15.79 -21.15 -45.57
N ASN A 456 -15.47 -21.77 -44.43
CA ASN A 456 -14.91 -23.12 -44.39
C ASN A 456 -15.90 -24.18 -44.89
N VAL A 457 -17.17 -24.10 -44.47
CA VAL A 457 -18.24 -24.98 -44.98
C VAL A 457 -18.47 -24.78 -46.47
N ALA A 458 -18.51 -23.53 -46.95
CA ALA A 458 -18.66 -23.20 -48.36
C ALA A 458 -17.51 -23.81 -49.19
N ARG A 459 -16.25 -23.64 -48.76
CA ARG A 459 -15.08 -24.26 -49.42
C ARG A 459 -15.16 -25.78 -49.43
N GLU A 460 -15.56 -26.39 -48.31
CA GLU A 460 -15.75 -27.84 -48.21
C GLU A 460 -16.80 -28.32 -49.21
N VAL A 461 -17.94 -27.63 -49.29
CA VAL A 461 -19.03 -27.96 -50.21
C VAL A 461 -18.63 -27.75 -51.68
N THR A 462 -17.91 -26.67 -52.02
CA THR A 462 -17.36 -26.46 -53.38
C THR A 462 -16.47 -27.63 -53.79
N ARG A 463 -15.60 -28.09 -52.88
CA ARG A 463 -14.68 -29.20 -53.12
C ARG A 463 -15.43 -30.53 -53.26
N ARG A 464 -16.39 -30.81 -52.38
CA ARG A 464 -17.19 -32.06 -52.40
C ARG A 464 -18.06 -32.17 -53.66
N ARG A 465 -18.57 -31.05 -54.18
CA ARG A 465 -19.47 -31.01 -55.35
C ARG A 465 -18.76 -30.81 -56.68
N SER A 466 -17.44 -30.57 -56.68
CA SER A 466 -16.66 -30.26 -57.89
C SER A 466 -17.23 -29.07 -58.68
N GLU A 467 -17.82 -28.09 -57.99
CA GLU A 467 -18.32 -26.85 -58.61
C GLU A 467 -17.16 -25.99 -59.13
N LYS A 468 -17.40 -25.19 -60.19
CA LYS A 468 -16.39 -24.26 -60.72
C LYS A 468 -15.91 -23.33 -59.61
N PHE A 469 -14.59 -23.17 -59.48
CA PHE A 469 -13.99 -22.31 -58.47
C PHE A 469 -14.55 -20.88 -58.55
N ILE A 470 -15.09 -20.40 -57.43
CA ILE A 470 -15.60 -19.05 -57.27
C ILE A 470 -14.85 -18.42 -56.09
N PRO A 471 -14.40 -17.16 -56.21
CA PRO A 471 -13.84 -16.45 -55.06
C PRO A 471 -14.94 -16.28 -53.99
N ILE A 472 -14.77 -16.95 -52.86
CA ILE A 472 -15.65 -16.83 -51.69
C ILE A 472 -15.24 -15.54 -50.96
N LYS A 473 -15.88 -14.42 -51.33
CA LYS A 473 -15.80 -13.14 -50.62
C LYS A 473 -17.21 -12.67 -50.31
N VAL A 474 -17.47 -12.41 -49.03
CA VAL A 474 -18.71 -11.80 -48.56
C VAL A 474 -18.34 -10.40 -48.06
N GLN A 475 -19.04 -9.38 -48.55
CA GLN A 475 -18.82 -8.00 -48.15
C GLN A 475 -19.95 -7.61 -47.18
N PRO A 476 -19.67 -7.59 -45.85
CA PRO A 476 -20.74 -7.36 -44.87
C PRO A 476 -21.22 -5.91 -44.93
N ALA A 477 -22.55 -5.73 -44.93
CA ALA A 477 -23.17 -4.40 -44.97
C ALA A 477 -22.88 -3.59 -43.70
N HIS A 478 -22.80 -4.25 -42.54
CA HIS A 478 -22.50 -3.62 -41.25
C HIS A 478 -21.02 -3.25 -41.04
N ALA A 479 -20.13 -3.49 -42.01
CA ALA A 479 -18.69 -3.22 -41.85
C ALA A 479 -18.41 -1.75 -41.48
N LYS A 480 -19.09 -0.82 -42.16
CA LYS A 480 -18.93 0.62 -41.88
C LYS A 480 -19.47 0.99 -40.49
N LEU A 481 -20.58 0.38 -40.06
CA LEU A 481 -21.12 0.56 -38.71
C LEU A 481 -20.19 0.01 -37.63
N MET A 482 -19.54 -1.13 -37.88
CA MET A 482 -18.55 -1.72 -36.98
C MET A 482 -17.34 -0.78 -36.79
N GLU A 483 -16.82 -0.21 -37.87
CA GLU A 483 -15.73 0.78 -37.78
C GLU A 483 -16.17 2.04 -37.03
N ARG A 484 -17.39 2.52 -37.33
CA ARG A 484 -17.99 3.69 -36.68
C ARG A 484 -18.15 3.49 -35.17
N THR A 485 -18.80 2.41 -34.74
CA THR A 485 -19.00 2.09 -33.31
C THR A 485 -17.70 1.89 -32.55
N ARG A 486 -16.69 1.28 -33.18
CA ARG A 486 -15.34 1.17 -32.60
C ARG A 486 -14.70 2.54 -32.40
N TYR A 487 -14.72 3.37 -33.44
CA TYR A 487 -14.20 4.73 -33.38
C TYR A 487 -14.91 5.55 -32.30
N LEU A 488 -16.24 5.49 -32.23
CA LEU A 488 -17.03 6.20 -31.22
C LEU A 488 -16.73 5.77 -29.79
N ARG A 489 -16.52 4.47 -29.57
CA ARG A 489 -16.12 3.94 -28.27
C ARG A 489 -14.78 4.52 -27.83
N ASP A 490 -13.79 4.52 -28.71
CA ASP A 490 -12.46 5.07 -28.43
C ASP A 490 -12.52 6.59 -28.24
N TRP A 491 -13.30 7.30 -29.06
CA TRP A 491 -13.52 8.74 -28.95
C TRP A 491 -14.18 9.12 -27.61
N ARG A 492 -15.27 8.45 -27.22
CA ARG A 492 -15.97 8.72 -25.96
C ARG A 492 -15.12 8.36 -24.74
N LYS A 493 -14.29 7.31 -24.84
CA LYS A 493 -13.30 6.97 -23.80
C LYS A 493 -12.25 8.07 -23.63
N GLN A 494 -11.76 8.66 -24.72
CA GLN A 494 -10.83 9.80 -24.66
C GLN A 494 -11.50 11.06 -24.10
N HIS A 495 -12.80 11.26 -24.37
CA HIS A 495 -13.59 12.32 -23.76
C HIS A 495 -13.76 12.11 -22.24
N GLU A 496 -14.16 10.92 -21.81
CA GLU A 496 -14.32 10.59 -20.39
C GLU A 496 -13.02 10.75 -19.61
N GLN A 497 -11.89 10.31 -20.19
CA GLN A 497 -10.57 10.54 -19.60
C GLN A 497 -10.27 12.02 -19.42
N LEU A 498 -10.65 12.88 -20.36
CA LEU A 498 -10.50 14.33 -20.24
C LEU A 498 -11.42 14.91 -19.14
N ALA A 499 -12.67 14.47 -19.07
CA ALA A 499 -13.64 14.92 -18.07
C ALA A 499 -13.24 14.50 -16.63
N VAL A 500 -12.90 13.23 -16.43
CA VAL A 500 -12.47 12.70 -15.12
C VAL A 500 -11.18 13.36 -14.63
N MET A 501 -10.30 13.81 -15.54
CA MET A 501 -9.02 14.40 -15.15
C MET A 501 -9.09 15.92 -14.95
N THR A 502 -10.13 16.58 -15.48
CA THR A 502 -10.42 17.99 -15.19
C THR A 502 -11.10 18.16 -13.83
N GLY A 503 -11.92 17.21 -13.36
CA GLY A 503 -12.55 17.24 -12.02
C GLY A 503 -11.60 17.39 -10.82
N PRO A 504 -10.50 16.61 -10.70
CA PRO A 504 -9.51 16.75 -9.62
C PRO A 504 -8.80 18.09 -9.59
N THR A 505 -8.84 18.87 -10.68
CA THR A 505 -8.21 20.20 -10.73
C THR A 505 -8.90 21.26 -9.87
N LYS A 506 -10.10 20.98 -9.34
CA LYS A 506 -10.75 21.79 -8.30
C LYS A 506 -9.99 21.74 -6.96
N GLY A 507 -9.36 20.61 -6.63
CA GLY A 507 -8.50 20.47 -5.44
C GLY A 507 -7.06 20.96 -5.64
N LEU A 508 -6.74 21.48 -6.83
CA LEU A 508 -5.41 22.03 -7.17
C LEU A 508 -5.25 23.52 -6.82
N GLY A 509 -6.34 24.22 -6.47
CA GLY A 509 -6.35 25.64 -6.12
C GLY A 509 -6.30 25.89 -4.62
N GLY A 510 -5.13 25.71 -4.00
CA GLY A 510 -4.85 26.37 -2.74
C GLY A 510 -4.62 27.86 -3.00
N ILE A 511 -5.60 28.70 -2.64
CA ILE A 511 -5.47 30.16 -2.45
C ILE A 511 -4.93 30.92 -3.69
N SER A 512 -5.65 30.88 -4.80
CA SER A 512 -5.68 32.02 -5.73
C SER A 512 -6.99 32.00 -6.48
N LYS A 513 -8.02 32.55 -5.83
CA LYS A 513 -9.33 32.81 -6.41
C LYS A 513 -9.33 34.23 -6.98
N ASP A 514 -8.33 34.55 -7.81
CA ASP A 514 -8.25 35.82 -8.51
C ASP A 514 -7.62 35.58 -9.89
N VAL A 515 -8.28 36.15 -10.89
CA VAL A 515 -8.00 36.12 -12.33
C VAL A 515 -8.54 34.89 -13.10
N GLY A 516 -9.82 34.98 -13.49
CA GLY A 516 -10.27 34.56 -14.83
C GLY A 516 -10.04 33.11 -15.29
N GLY A 517 -9.93 32.14 -14.39
CA GLY A 517 -9.86 30.73 -14.78
C GLY A 517 -11.25 30.16 -15.06
N MET A 518 -11.63 30.07 -16.34
CA MET A 518 -12.78 29.28 -16.80
C MET A 518 -12.75 27.86 -16.19
N ASP A 519 -13.91 27.33 -15.78
CA ASP A 519 -13.98 25.97 -15.26
C ASP A 519 -13.72 24.98 -16.39
N MET A 520 -12.56 24.32 -16.37
CA MET A 520 -12.19 23.33 -17.40
C MET A 520 -13.20 22.20 -17.50
N GLU A 521 -13.88 21.86 -16.41
CA GLU A 521 -14.93 20.85 -16.40
C GLU A 521 -16.16 21.32 -17.20
N GLU A 522 -16.51 22.60 -17.07
CA GLU A 522 -17.61 23.23 -17.80
C GLU A 522 -17.29 23.34 -19.29
N GLU A 523 -16.07 23.75 -19.68
CA GLU A 523 -15.65 23.77 -21.08
C GLU A 523 -15.69 22.38 -21.74
N VAL A 524 -15.27 21.33 -21.02
CA VAL A 524 -15.34 19.94 -21.52
C VAL A 524 -16.80 19.48 -21.68
N LYS A 525 -17.67 19.85 -20.73
CA LYS A 525 -19.09 19.53 -20.80
C LYS A 525 -19.77 20.24 -21.97
N GLU A 526 -19.53 21.53 -22.14
CA GLU A 526 -20.06 22.29 -23.28
C GLU A 526 -19.54 21.78 -24.62
N ALA A 527 -18.28 21.34 -24.69
CA ALA A 527 -17.75 20.71 -25.90
C ALA A 527 -18.54 19.43 -26.25
N TYR A 528 -18.95 18.65 -25.24
CA TYR A 528 -19.76 17.46 -25.46
C TYR A 528 -21.20 17.76 -25.90
N GLU A 529 -21.80 18.86 -25.44
CA GLU A 529 -23.17 19.24 -25.82
C GLU A 529 -23.35 19.39 -27.34
N ILE A 530 -22.30 19.84 -28.06
CA ILE A 530 -22.29 19.94 -29.53
C ILE A 530 -22.60 18.59 -30.20
N VAL A 531 -22.17 17.49 -29.58
CA VAL A 531 -22.29 16.13 -30.13
C VAL A 531 -23.61 15.47 -29.76
N LYS A 532 -24.32 15.93 -28.73
CA LYS A 532 -25.55 15.28 -28.25
C LYS A 532 -26.73 15.40 -29.21
N GLY A 533 -26.80 16.48 -29.99
CA GLY A 533 -27.88 16.73 -30.94
C GLY A 533 -27.74 16.01 -32.29
N ILE A 534 -26.66 15.27 -32.50
CA ILE A 534 -26.31 14.66 -33.79
C ILE A 534 -26.59 13.17 -33.73
N ASP A 535 -27.13 12.60 -34.81
CA ASP A 535 -27.17 11.14 -34.96
C ASP A 535 -25.77 10.62 -35.27
N VAL A 536 -25.18 9.99 -34.27
CA VAL A 536 -23.80 9.54 -34.31
C VAL A 536 -23.67 8.20 -35.04
N LEU A 537 -24.76 7.45 -35.16
CA LEU A 537 -24.81 6.12 -35.78
C LEU A 537 -25.09 6.17 -37.29
N ASP A 538 -25.44 7.33 -37.84
CA ASP A 538 -25.61 7.51 -39.27
C ASP A 538 -24.26 7.36 -40.01
N VAL A 539 -24.21 6.37 -40.91
CA VAL A 539 -23.02 6.02 -41.70
C VAL A 539 -23.16 6.43 -43.16
N THR A 540 -24.20 7.20 -43.50
CA THR A 540 -24.32 7.85 -44.80
C THR A 540 -23.18 8.86 -45.02
N THR A 541 -22.97 9.24 -46.28
CA THR A 541 -21.98 10.27 -46.62
C THR A 541 -22.30 11.59 -45.94
N GLU A 542 -23.58 11.96 -45.89
CA GLU A 542 -24.07 13.18 -45.22
C GLU A 542 -23.88 13.10 -43.70
N GLY A 543 -24.25 11.98 -43.06
CA GLY A 543 -24.03 11.77 -41.62
C GLY A 543 -22.54 11.80 -41.23
N THR A 544 -21.67 11.31 -42.11
CA THR A 544 -20.21 11.36 -41.89
C THR A 544 -19.68 12.80 -41.95
N GLU A 545 -20.14 13.63 -42.89
CA GLU A 545 -19.77 15.05 -42.96
C GLU A 545 -20.27 15.84 -41.74
N ILE A 546 -21.51 15.61 -41.31
CA ILE A 546 -22.08 16.22 -40.10
C ILE A 546 -21.25 15.82 -38.87
N TRP A 547 -20.85 14.55 -38.76
CA TRP A 547 -19.97 14.14 -37.67
C TRP A 547 -18.60 14.83 -37.72
N VAL A 548 -17.95 14.90 -38.88
CA VAL A 548 -16.61 15.50 -39.00
C VAL A 548 -16.65 16.99 -38.64
N THR A 549 -17.68 17.72 -39.04
CA THR A 549 -17.84 19.14 -38.67
C THR A 549 -18.03 19.30 -37.16
N ALA A 550 -18.83 18.47 -36.52
CA ALA A 550 -19.03 18.47 -35.08
C ALA A 550 -17.78 18.04 -34.30
N GLU A 551 -17.05 17.04 -34.81
CA GLU A 551 -15.77 16.59 -34.26
C GLU A 551 -14.72 17.70 -34.32
N ASN A 552 -14.66 18.46 -35.41
CA ASN A 552 -13.77 19.61 -35.53
C ASN A 552 -14.11 20.70 -34.51
N ALA A 553 -15.39 21.02 -34.34
CA ALA A 553 -15.85 21.99 -33.33
C ALA A 553 -15.54 21.52 -31.89
N TYR A 554 -15.73 20.22 -31.62
CA TYR A 554 -15.35 19.60 -30.35
C TYR A 554 -13.82 19.68 -30.12
N ASN A 555 -13.01 19.32 -31.12
CA ASN A 555 -11.55 19.33 -31.05
C ASN A 555 -10.99 20.75 -30.85
N GLU A 556 -11.63 21.78 -31.41
CA GLU A 556 -11.21 23.17 -31.19
C GLU A 556 -11.40 23.60 -29.71
N ARG A 557 -12.55 23.27 -29.11
CA ARG A 557 -12.80 23.53 -27.67
C ARG A 557 -11.87 22.71 -26.79
N VAL A 558 -11.70 21.42 -27.09
CA VAL A 558 -10.78 20.54 -26.37
C VAL A 558 -9.33 21.04 -26.47
N ALA A 559 -8.91 21.62 -27.59
CA ALA A 559 -7.57 22.20 -27.72
C ALA A 559 -7.33 23.38 -26.76
N ARG A 560 -8.37 24.16 -26.40
CA ARG A 560 -8.26 25.24 -25.39
C ARG A 560 -8.04 24.65 -24.00
N VAL A 561 -8.82 23.62 -23.65
CA VAL A 561 -8.65 22.86 -22.39
C VAL A 561 -7.27 22.22 -22.31
N GLU A 562 -6.78 21.62 -23.40
CA GLU A 562 -5.44 21.04 -23.47
C GLU A 562 -4.34 22.09 -23.19
N ASN A 563 -4.45 23.29 -23.73
CA ASN A 563 -3.49 24.38 -23.48
C ASN A 563 -3.49 24.82 -22.01
N GLN A 564 -4.67 24.91 -21.38
CA GLN A 564 -4.79 25.21 -19.95
C GLN A 564 -4.19 24.10 -19.08
N ILE A 565 -4.42 22.83 -19.45
CA ILE A 565 -3.81 21.66 -18.80
C ILE A 565 -2.28 21.70 -18.93
N ILE A 566 -1.76 22.02 -20.12
CA ILE A 566 -0.30 22.15 -20.36
C ILE A 566 0.31 23.21 -19.43
N SER A 567 -0.35 24.37 -19.30
CA SER A 567 0.11 25.44 -18.40
C SER A 567 0.18 24.96 -16.94
N ARG A 568 -0.92 24.38 -16.43
CA ARG A 568 -0.97 23.87 -15.04
C ARG A 568 0.00 22.71 -14.78
N LEU A 569 0.23 21.85 -15.76
CA LEU A 569 1.21 20.76 -15.67
C LEU A 569 2.63 21.30 -15.60
N ARG A 570 2.97 22.31 -16.42
CA ARG A 570 4.29 22.97 -16.36
C ARG A 570 4.53 23.63 -15.02
N ASP A 571 3.55 24.37 -14.49
CA ASP A 571 3.67 25.02 -13.19
C ASP A 571 3.91 23.98 -12.07
N ARG A 572 3.13 22.89 -12.05
CA ARG A 572 3.32 21.83 -11.05
C ARG A 572 4.63 21.09 -11.17
N LEU A 573 5.04 20.75 -12.40
CA LEU A 573 6.31 20.08 -12.63
C LEU A 573 7.49 21.00 -12.30
N GLY A 574 7.36 22.30 -12.56
CA GLY A 574 8.34 23.32 -12.17
C GLY A 574 8.45 23.52 -10.66
N THR A 575 7.37 23.32 -9.90
CA THR A 575 7.39 23.42 -8.42
C THR A 575 7.91 22.16 -7.71
N ALA A 576 7.98 21.02 -8.39
CA ALA A 576 8.38 19.75 -7.78
C ALA A 576 9.90 19.73 -7.52
N ARG A 577 10.30 19.44 -6.27
CA ARG A 577 11.73 19.44 -5.88
C ARG A 577 12.41 18.09 -6.07
N ASN A 578 11.63 17.01 -6.12
CA ASN A 578 12.14 15.64 -6.16
C ASN A 578 11.52 14.85 -7.32
N ALA A 579 12.30 13.98 -7.94
CA ALA A 579 11.83 13.08 -8.99
C ALA A 579 10.64 12.24 -8.54
N ASN A 580 10.59 11.82 -7.26
CA ASN A 580 9.44 11.09 -6.70
C ASN A 580 8.13 11.90 -6.72
N GLU A 581 8.19 13.21 -6.48
CA GLU A 581 7.01 14.09 -6.54
C GLU A 581 6.57 14.30 -7.98
N MET A 582 7.53 14.46 -8.89
CA MET A 582 7.27 14.49 -10.33
C MET A 582 6.58 13.18 -10.78
N PHE A 583 7.08 11.98 -10.42
CA PHE A 583 6.42 10.71 -10.73
C PHE A 583 4.99 10.62 -10.19
N ARG A 584 4.71 11.19 -9.01
CA ARG A 584 3.35 11.25 -8.45
C ARG A 584 2.43 12.16 -9.26
N VAL A 585 2.95 13.25 -9.81
CA VAL A 585 2.20 14.11 -10.73
C VAL A 585 1.98 13.36 -12.05
N PHE A 586 3.00 12.75 -12.64
CA PHE A 586 2.91 11.99 -13.89
C PHE A 586 1.90 10.84 -13.83
N SER A 587 1.94 10.02 -12.77
CA SER A 587 1.00 8.89 -12.60
C SER A 587 -0.46 9.34 -12.55
N LYS A 588 -0.75 10.50 -11.94
CA LYS A 588 -2.11 11.08 -11.94
C LYS A 588 -2.57 11.55 -13.32
N PHE A 589 -1.64 11.98 -14.17
CA PHE A 589 -1.95 12.51 -15.50
C PHE A 589 -1.66 11.54 -16.66
N ASN A 590 -1.36 10.27 -16.36
CA ASN A 590 -0.95 9.26 -17.34
C ASN A 590 -1.95 9.10 -18.51
N ALA A 591 -3.25 9.15 -18.22
CA ALA A 591 -4.28 9.05 -19.27
C ALA A 591 -4.32 10.24 -20.25
N LEU A 592 -3.74 11.40 -19.92
CA LEU A 592 -3.64 12.55 -20.84
C LEU A 592 -2.44 12.44 -21.79
N PHE A 593 -1.46 11.59 -21.50
CA PHE A 593 -0.23 11.49 -22.30
C PHE A 593 -0.42 10.78 -23.65
N VAL A 594 -1.62 10.25 -23.90
CA VAL A 594 -2.03 9.78 -25.23
C VAL A 594 -2.15 10.97 -26.22
N ARG A 595 -2.45 12.17 -25.71
CA ARG A 595 -2.66 13.37 -26.54
C ARG A 595 -1.32 13.97 -27.00
N PRO A 596 -1.09 14.13 -28.32
CA PRO A 596 0.20 14.58 -28.86
C PRO A 596 0.67 15.95 -28.33
N LYS A 597 -0.24 16.92 -28.15
CA LYS A 597 0.12 18.27 -27.66
C LYS A 597 0.64 18.25 -26.23
N ILE A 598 -0.05 17.52 -25.34
CA ILE A 598 0.37 17.36 -23.93
C ILE A 598 1.68 16.58 -23.87
N ARG A 599 1.83 15.51 -24.66
CA ARG A 599 3.06 14.72 -24.74
C ARG A 599 4.26 15.55 -25.20
N GLY A 600 4.09 16.38 -26.23
CA GLY A 600 5.15 17.28 -26.70
C GLY A 600 5.59 18.29 -25.64
N ALA A 601 4.65 18.82 -24.85
CA ALA A 601 4.96 19.79 -23.81
C ALA A 601 5.74 19.22 -22.60
N ILE A 602 5.71 17.90 -22.41
CA ILE A 602 6.26 17.20 -21.24
C ILE A 602 7.58 16.47 -21.56
N GLN A 603 7.97 16.38 -22.84
CA GLN A 603 9.14 15.64 -23.30
C GLN A 603 10.46 16.06 -22.61
N GLU A 604 10.61 17.34 -22.25
CA GLU A 604 11.76 17.85 -21.50
C GLU A 604 11.86 17.20 -20.10
N TYR A 605 10.75 17.13 -19.37
CA TYR A 605 10.68 16.53 -18.04
C TYR A 605 10.78 15.00 -18.07
N GLN A 606 10.32 14.35 -19.15
CA GLN A 606 10.52 12.90 -19.34
C GLN A 606 12.00 12.55 -19.35
N THR A 607 12.82 13.34 -20.04
CA THR A 607 14.28 13.12 -20.12
C THR A 607 14.94 13.23 -18.74
N GLN A 608 14.56 14.23 -17.95
CA GLN A 608 15.04 14.41 -16.57
C GLN A 608 14.64 13.24 -15.66
N LEU A 609 13.41 12.74 -15.77
CA LEU A 609 12.94 11.60 -14.96
C LEU A 609 13.62 10.29 -15.32
N ILE A 610 13.91 10.06 -16.60
CA ILE A 610 14.65 8.88 -17.04
C ILE A 610 16.08 8.91 -16.52
N GLU A 611 16.74 10.07 -16.53
CA GLU A 611 18.10 10.20 -15.98
C GLU A 611 18.11 9.95 -14.46
N SER A 612 17.14 10.49 -13.73
CA SER A 612 16.98 10.19 -12.30
C SER A 612 16.76 8.70 -12.03
N VAL A 613 15.99 7.99 -12.86
CA VAL A 613 15.79 6.55 -12.71
C VAL A 613 17.06 5.76 -13.02
N LYS A 614 17.83 6.17 -14.03
CA LYS A 614 19.15 5.57 -14.30
C LYS A 614 20.09 5.72 -13.11
N GLU A 615 20.16 6.90 -12.51
CA GLU A 615 20.96 7.11 -11.30
C GLU A 615 20.50 6.21 -10.15
N ASP A 616 19.20 6.08 -9.93
CA ASP A 616 18.64 5.21 -8.89
C ASP A 616 18.95 3.72 -9.16
N ILE A 617 18.86 3.26 -10.41
CA ILE A 617 19.25 1.90 -10.82
C ILE A 617 20.77 1.69 -10.64
N LYS A 618 21.58 2.72 -10.91
CA LYS A 618 23.02 2.67 -10.66
C LYS A 618 23.33 2.56 -9.16
N ARG A 619 22.61 3.29 -8.31
CA ARG A 619 22.70 3.14 -6.84
C ARG A 619 22.29 1.75 -6.38
N LEU A 620 21.27 1.14 -7.00
CA LEU A 620 20.91 -0.26 -6.72
C LEU A 620 22.02 -1.23 -7.14
N HIS A 621 22.66 -1.01 -8.29
CA HIS A 621 23.80 -1.81 -8.72
C HIS A 621 24.97 -1.69 -7.76
N ASP A 622 25.31 -0.49 -7.31
CA ASP A 622 26.42 -0.28 -6.38
C ASP A 622 26.13 -0.89 -5.01
N LYS A 623 24.86 -0.83 -4.55
CA LYS A 623 24.41 -1.58 -3.36
C LYS A 623 24.54 -3.09 -3.55
N PHE A 624 24.27 -3.63 -4.74
CA PHE A 624 24.43 -5.05 -4.99
C PHE A 624 25.91 -5.48 -5.03
N LYS A 625 26.78 -4.63 -5.59
CA LYS A 625 28.24 -4.88 -5.69
C LYS A 625 28.93 -5.00 -4.33
N THR A 626 28.51 -4.22 -3.33
CA THR A 626 29.09 -4.31 -1.98
C THR A 626 28.80 -5.64 -1.28
N GLN A 627 27.92 -6.48 -1.86
CA GLN A 627 27.47 -7.76 -1.35
C GLN A 627 26.77 -7.68 0.02
N TYR A 628 25.84 -8.59 0.26
CA TYR A 628 25.07 -8.60 1.49
C TYR A 628 25.96 -8.75 2.74
N ARG A 629 26.97 -9.64 2.72
CA ARG A 629 27.82 -9.95 3.89
C ARG A 629 28.62 -8.76 4.43
N TYR A 630 29.03 -7.82 3.57
CA TYR A 630 29.82 -6.65 3.96
C TYR A 630 28.95 -5.39 4.13
N SER A 631 27.63 -5.53 3.99
CA SER A 631 26.70 -4.41 4.13
C SER A 631 26.19 -4.29 5.55
N ASP A 632 25.84 -3.07 5.97
CA ASP A 632 25.17 -2.81 7.25
C ASP A 632 23.85 -3.60 7.38
N THR A 633 23.23 -3.97 6.26
CA THR A 633 22.00 -4.76 6.25
C THR A 633 22.20 -6.16 6.83
N TYR A 634 23.40 -6.73 6.73
CA TYR A 634 23.74 -7.99 7.41
C TYR A 634 23.68 -7.83 8.92
N HIS A 635 24.37 -6.83 9.47
CA HIS A 635 24.36 -6.55 10.90
C HIS A 635 22.95 -6.21 11.40
N MET A 636 22.18 -5.42 10.65
CA MET A 636 20.78 -5.12 10.98
C MET A 636 19.90 -6.36 10.95
N SER A 637 20.05 -7.23 9.95
CA SER A 637 19.27 -8.46 9.86
C SER A 637 19.59 -9.43 11.01
N GLN A 638 20.86 -9.53 11.42
CA GLN A 638 21.28 -10.32 12.56
C GLN A 638 20.67 -9.79 13.87
N MET A 639 20.65 -8.46 14.06
CA MET A 639 19.99 -7.82 15.19
C MET A 639 18.46 -8.02 15.21
N ARG A 640 17.86 -8.25 14.04
CA ARG A 640 16.42 -8.56 13.89
C ARG A 640 16.11 -10.06 13.88
N ASP A 641 17.05 -10.90 14.33
CA ASP A 641 16.89 -12.35 14.38
C ASP A 641 16.61 -13.00 13.00
N LEU A 642 17.09 -12.38 11.93
CA LEU A 642 17.07 -12.96 10.59
C LEU A 642 18.38 -13.71 10.34
N PRO A 643 18.30 -15.02 10.09
CA PRO A 643 19.45 -15.81 9.67
C PRO A 643 20.09 -15.31 8.36
N PRO A 644 21.38 -15.60 8.14
CA PRO A 644 22.15 -15.00 7.05
C PRO A 644 21.69 -15.39 5.64
N ILE A 645 21.11 -16.57 5.44
CA ILE A 645 20.72 -17.05 4.11
C ILE A 645 19.33 -16.51 3.77
N ALA A 646 18.36 -16.63 4.68
CA ALA A 646 17.07 -15.97 4.57
C ALA A 646 17.22 -14.44 4.42
N GLY A 647 18.13 -13.83 5.17
CA GLY A 647 18.45 -12.41 5.08
C GLY A 647 19.03 -12.01 3.72
N ALA A 648 19.95 -12.81 3.16
CA ALA A 648 20.49 -12.60 1.82
C ALA A 648 19.40 -12.68 0.73
N ILE A 649 18.48 -13.65 0.85
CA ILE A 649 17.36 -13.83 -0.08
C ILE A 649 16.38 -12.67 0.01
N ILE A 650 16.02 -12.22 1.23
CA ILE A 650 15.14 -11.06 1.45
C ILE A 650 15.78 -9.80 0.87
N TRP A 651 17.07 -9.60 1.11
CA TRP A 651 17.83 -8.47 0.58
C TRP A 651 17.83 -8.44 -0.96
N ALA A 652 18.12 -9.58 -1.60
CA ALA A 652 18.09 -9.70 -3.06
C ALA A 652 16.68 -9.46 -3.65
N ARG A 653 15.64 -10.07 -3.05
CA ARG A 653 14.23 -9.84 -3.45
C ARG A 653 13.79 -8.39 -3.25
N GLN A 654 14.29 -7.71 -2.21
CA GLN A 654 13.96 -6.31 -1.98
C GLN A 654 14.59 -5.40 -3.04
N ILE A 655 15.82 -5.69 -3.47
CA ILE A 655 16.45 -4.99 -4.60
C ILE A 655 15.68 -5.27 -5.90
N GLU A 656 15.26 -6.51 -6.14
CA GLU A 656 14.42 -6.87 -7.29
C GLU A 656 13.07 -6.12 -7.29
N ARG A 657 12.42 -6.02 -6.13
CA ARG A 657 11.17 -5.27 -5.97
C ARG A 657 11.37 -3.78 -6.23
N GLN A 658 12.48 -3.20 -5.75
CA GLN A 658 12.83 -1.81 -6.02
C GLN A 658 13.09 -1.59 -7.52
N LEU A 659 13.86 -2.47 -8.16
CA LEU A 659 14.08 -2.45 -9.60
C LEU A 659 12.76 -2.50 -10.38
N THR A 660 11.85 -3.41 -10.00
CA THR A 660 10.52 -3.53 -10.63
C THR A 660 9.68 -2.26 -10.43
N THR A 661 9.77 -1.63 -9.26
CA THR A 661 9.11 -0.35 -8.98
C THR A 661 9.66 0.76 -9.86
N TYR A 662 10.98 0.83 -10.05
CA TYR A 662 11.60 1.78 -10.97
C TYR A 662 11.22 1.52 -12.43
N MET A 663 11.13 0.26 -12.86
CA MET A 663 10.63 -0.09 -14.20
C MET A 663 9.15 0.32 -14.39
N THR A 664 8.33 0.16 -13.35
CA THR A 664 6.93 0.62 -13.37
C THR A 664 6.86 2.14 -13.50
N ARG A 665 7.75 2.88 -12.83
CA ARG A 665 7.85 4.34 -12.99
C ARG A 665 8.27 4.77 -14.39
N VAL A 666 9.18 4.02 -15.03
CA VAL A 666 9.56 4.26 -16.44
C VAL A 666 8.34 4.03 -17.35
N GLN A 667 7.58 2.97 -17.09
CA GLN A 667 6.31 2.72 -17.78
C GLN A 667 5.27 3.82 -17.55
N ASP A 668 5.21 4.42 -16.35
CA ASP A 668 4.31 5.55 -16.08
C ASP A 668 4.71 6.83 -16.82
N VAL A 669 6.00 7.04 -17.10
CA VAL A 669 6.51 8.25 -17.79
C VAL A 669 6.35 8.15 -19.31
N LEU A 670 6.67 6.99 -19.89
CA LEU A 670 6.70 6.77 -21.34
C LEU A 670 5.45 6.07 -21.87
N GLY A 671 4.56 5.64 -20.98
CA GLY A 671 3.36 4.86 -21.28
C GLY A 671 3.65 3.36 -21.43
N LYS A 672 2.63 2.61 -21.84
CA LYS A 672 2.73 1.15 -21.97
C LYS A 672 3.75 0.69 -23.03
N SER A 673 4.07 1.55 -23.99
CA SER A 673 5.01 1.25 -25.08
C SER A 673 6.39 1.91 -24.86
N TRP A 674 6.84 1.98 -23.61
CA TRP A 674 8.16 2.54 -23.27
C TRP A 674 9.33 1.76 -23.88
N GLU A 675 9.11 0.49 -24.23
CA GLU A 675 10.07 -0.40 -24.90
C GLU A 675 10.47 0.07 -26.31
N LEU A 676 9.60 0.83 -26.99
CA LEU A 676 9.87 1.35 -28.34
C LEU A 676 10.86 2.53 -28.34
N TYR A 677 11.12 3.12 -27.18
CA TYR A 677 12.06 4.22 -27.07
C TYR A 677 13.48 3.68 -26.84
N ALA A 678 14.47 4.27 -27.51
CA ALA A 678 15.87 3.85 -27.40
C ALA A 678 16.38 3.80 -25.95
N GLU A 679 15.98 4.77 -25.11
CA GLU A 679 16.36 4.81 -23.70
C GLU A 679 15.61 3.77 -22.85
N GLY A 680 14.35 3.47 -23.19
CA GLY A 680 13.59 2.40 -22.56
C GLY A 680 14.16 1.02 -22.89
N GLN A 681 14.54 0.78 -24.15
CA GLN A 681 15.15 -0.48 -24.57
C GLN A 681 16.49 -0.75 -23.87
N LYS A 682 17.34 0.28 -23.70
CA LYS A 682 18.58 0.17 -22.92
C LYS A 682 18.31 -0.19 -21.45
N LEU A 683 17.39 0.53 -20.81
CA LEU A 683 16.98 0.26 -19.43
C LEU A 683 16.39 -1.14 -19.26
N GLN A 684 15.61 -1.62 -20.23
CA GLN A 684 15.07 -2.98 -20.22
C GLN A 684 16.18 -4.03 -20.31
N ALA A 685 17.16 -3.85 -21.19
CA ALA A 685 18.30 -4.75 -21.31
C ALA A 685 19.13 -4.79 -20.01
N GLU A 686 19.44 -3.62 -19.44
CA GLU A 686 20.15 -3.50 -18.16
C GLU A 686 19.37 -4.15 -17.02
N SER A 687 18.07 -3.84 -16.90
CA SER A 687 17.17 -4.40 -15.89
C SER A 687 17.05 -5.92 -16.00
N THR A 688 16.91 -6.46 -17.21
CA THR A 688 16.82 -7.91 -17.44
C THR A 688 18.13 -8.60 -17.07
N SER A 689 19.27 -8.00 -17.39
CA SER A 689 20.59 -8.51 -17.00
C SER A 689 20.81 -8.47 -15.49
N PHE A 690 20.34 -7.41 -14.82
CA PHE A 690 20.44 -7.25 -13.37
C PHE A 690 19.52 -8.22 -12.64
N ARG A 691 18.29 -8.42 -13.13
CA ARG A 691 17.35 -9.40 -12.57
C ARG A 691 17.89 -10.83 -12.64
N LYS A 692 18.60 -11.21 -13.71
CA LYS A 692 19.28 -12.51 -13.79
C LYS A 692 20.34 -12.69 -12.70
N LYS A 693 21.04 -11.62 -12.29
CA LYS A 693 22.04 -11.66 -11.21
C LYS A 693 21.41 -11.64 -9.80
N LEU A 694 20.16 -11.19 -9.69
CA LEU A 694 19.39 -11.16 -8.44
C LEU A 694 18.64 -12.47 -8.16
N ASP A 695 18.80 -13.51 -9.01
CA ASP A 695 18.16 -14.80 -8.77
C ASP A 695 18.65 -15.41 -7.44
N THR A 696 17.68 -15.77 -6.61
CA THR A 696 17.91 -16.29 -5.25
C THR A 696 17.98 -17.81 -5.20
N ARG A 697 17.67 -18.51 -6.29
CA ARG A 697 17.73 -19.98 -6.38
C ARG A 697 19.12 -20.56 -6.09
N PRO A 698 20.24 -20.02 -6.62
CA PRO A 698 21.57 -20.56 -6.33
C PRO A 698 21.94 -20.49 -4.85
N VAL A 699 21.49 -19.44 -4.15
CA VAL A 699 21.71 -19.27 -2.70
C VAL A 699 20.94 -20.33 -1.90
N TYR A 700 19.71 -20.63 -2.32
CA TYR A 700 18.89 -21.70 -1.73
C TYR A 700 19.48 -23.09 -1.97
N GLU A 701 19.97 -23.38 -3.18
CA GLU A 701 20.58 -24.67 -3.52
C GLU A 701 21.88 -24.90 -2.74
N ALA A 702 22.72 -23.86 -2.61
CA ALA A 702 23.94 -23.94 -1.80
C ALA A 702 23.63 -24.23 -0.33
N TRP A 703 22.59 -23.59 0.23
CA TRP A 703 22.12 -23.86 1.59
C TRP A 703 21.64 -25.31 1.76
N LEU A 704 20.87 -25.81 0.80
CA LEU A 704 20.35 -27.18 0.87
C LEU A 704 21.48 -28.21 0.78
N HIS A 705 22.48 -27.96 -0.06
CA HIS A 705 23.67 -28.78 -0.16
C HIS A 705 24.48 -28.79 1.15
N ASP A 706 24.67 -27.62 1.76
CA ASP A 706 25.39 -27.47 3.04
C ASP A 706 24.69 -28.20 4.20
N ILE A 707 23.35 -28.17 4.25
CA ILE A 707 22.59 -28.89 5.27
C ILE A 707 22.69 -30.40 5.09
N ASN A 708 22.55 -30.89 3.85
CA ASN A 708 22.58 -32.33 3.60
C ASN A 708 23.97 -32.95 3.84
N ARG A 709 25.04 -32.15 3.79
CA ARG A 709 26.40 -32.60 4.09
C ARG A 709 26.69 -32.69 5.60
N ARG A 710 25.96 -31.95 6.44
CA ARG A 710 26.19 -31.89 7.88
C ARG A 710 25.27 -32.87 8.61
N ASP A 711 25.80 -33.57 9.61
CA ASP A 711 24.97 -34.35 10.52
C ASP A 711 24.40 -33.41 11.58
N MET A 712 23.15 -33.01 11.39
CA MET A 712 22.44 -32.03 12.22
C MET A 712 21.51 -32.69 13.25
N ASN A 713 21.68 -33.99 13.51
CA ASN A 713 20.83 -34.74 14.43
C ASN A 713 21.03 -34.31 15.89
N ILE A 714 19.93 -34.16 16.63
CA ILE A 714 19.91 -33.70 18.03
C ILE A 714 20.10 -34.90 18.96
N ASN A 715 21.28 -35.51 18.89
CA ASN A 715 21.60 -36.74 19.63
C ASN A 715 22.81 -36.49 20.54
N GLY A 716 22.83 -37.11 21.72
CA GLY A 716 23.97 -37.03 22.64
C GLY A 716 23.63 -36.56 24.05
N ARG A 717 24.67 -36.41 24.89
CA ARG A 717 24.54 -35.98 26.30
C ARG A 717 24.18 -34.49 26.36
N LEU A 718 23.53 -34.05 27.46
CA LEU A 718 23.18 -32.64 27.66
C LEU A 718 24.41 -31.74 27.82
N PHE A 719 25.41 -32.23 28.54
CA PHE A 719 26.63 -31.48 28.83
C PHE A 719 27.83 -32.05 28.09
N GLU A 720 28.71 -31.15 27.67
CA GLU A 720 30.03 -31.40 27.11
C GLU A 720 31.06 -30.66 27.96
N ILE A 721 32.24 -31.26 28.13
CA ILE A 721 33.35 -30.63 28.83
C ILE A 721 34.35 -30.18 27.76
N VAL A 722 34.42 -28.86 27.55
CA VAL A 722 35.33 -28.25 26.58
C VAL A 722 36.63 -27.84 27.27
N ARG A 723 37.76 -28.22 26.69
CA ARG A 723 39.08 -27.79 27.16
C ARG A 723 39.39 -26.40 26.62
N LEU A 724 39.55 -25.43 27.51
CA LEU A 724 39.98 -24.07 27.16
C LEU A 724 41.45 -24.07 26.73
N ARG A 725 41.79 -23.18 25.79
CA ARG A 725 43.18 -23.01 25.30
C ARG A 725 44.17 -22.60 26.40
N GLY A 726 43.68 -22.08 27.53
CA GLY A 726 44.48 -21.69 28.70
C GLY A 726 44.68 -22.78 29.77
N GLY A 727 44.22 -24.02 29.56
CA GLY A 727 44.47 -25.15 30.47
C GLY A 727 43.35 -25.50 31.47
N GLY A 728 42.19 -24.83 31.41
CA GLY A 728 41.00 -25.16 32.20
C GLY A 728 39.97 -26.00 31.44
N PHE A 729 39.01 -26.58 32.17
CA PHE A 729 37.85 -27.27 31.60
C PHE A 729 36.58 -26.47 31.88
N GLN A 730 35.76 -26.24 30.86
CA GLN A 730 34.48 -25.55 31.00
C GLN A 730 33.33 -26.52 30.70
N LEU A 731 32.33 -26.50 31.57
CA LEU A 731 31.06 -27.14 31.30
C LEU A 731 30.32 -26.32 30.25
N THR A 732 29.96 -26.93 29.12
CA THR A 732 29.09 -26.33 28.11
C THR A 732 27.93 -27.26 27.83
N VAL A 733 26.83 -26.70 27.31
CA VAL A 733 25.71 -27.49 26.85
C VAL A 733 26.01 -27.96 25.43
N ASN A 734 25.88 -29.26 25.18
CA ASN A 734 26.11 -29.87 23.87
C ASN A 734 24.93 -29.57 22.93
N PHE A 735 24.84 -28.34 22.43
CA PHE A 735 23.80 -27.92 21.49
C PHE A 735 24.41 -27.04 20.41
N ASP A 736 24.46 -27.55 19.18
CA ASP A 736 25.09 -26.84 18.05
C ASP A 736 24.29 -25.56 17.73
N PRO A 737 24.91 -24.35 17.77
CA PRO A 737 24.28 -23.11 17.36
C PRO A 737 23.70 -23.12 15.94
N GLN A 738 24.21 -23.99 15.06
CA GLN A 738 23.69 -24.16 13.70
C GLN A 738 22.29 -24.80 13.66
N ILE A 739 21.92 -25.57 14.69
CA ILE A 739 20.56 -26.11 14.81
C ILE A 739 19.56 -24.95 15.05
N ILE A 740 19.99 -23.92 15.78
CA ILE A 740 19.20 -22.70 16.02
C ILE A 740 18.99 -21.93 14.71
N THR A 741 20.06 -21.77 13.92
CA THR A 741 19.96 -21.10 12.63
C THR A 741 19.09 -21.90 11.67
N LEU A 742 19.19 -23.23 11.66
CA LEU A 742 18.43 -24.12 10.78
C LEU A 742 16.91 -23.92 10.89
N PHE A 743 16.32 -24.00 12.09
CA PHE A 743 14.86 -23.88 12.18
C PHE A 743 14.36 -22.46 11.90
N LYS A 744 15.17 -21.42 12.20
CA LYS A 744 14.88 -20.03 11.83
C LYS A 744 14.95 -19.85 10.30
N GLU A 745 15.94 -20.44 9.62
CA GLU A 745 16.08 -20.47 8.16
C GLU A 745 14.89 -21.19 7.51
N VAL A 746 14.57 -22.40 7.96
CA VAL A 746 13.44 -23.19 7.44
C VAL A 746 12.11 -22.42 7.58
N ARG A 747 11.87 -21.77 8.71
CA ARG A 747 10.67 -20.93 8.91
C ARG A 747 10.59 -19.82 7.87
N ASN A 748 11.69 -19.08 7.68
CA ASN A 748 11.72 -17.93 6.79
C ASN A 748 11.67 -18.36 5.31
N LEU A 749 12.32 -19.47 4.95
CA LEU A 749 12.28 -20.04 3.60
C LEU A 749 10.87 -20.54 3.23
N LEU A 750 10.18 -21.21 4.16
CA LEU A 750 8.76 -21.58 3.99
C LEU A 750 7.88 -20.33 3.82
N TRP A 751 8.10 -19.28 4.62
CA TRP A 751 7.37 -18.01 4.49
C TRP A 751 7.64 -17.32 3.14
N LEU A 752 8.85 -17.44 2.61
CA LEU A 752 9.25 -16.94 1.29
C LEU A 752 8.77 -17.82 0.12
N GLY A 753 8.14 -18.97 0.40
CA GLY A 753 7.57 -19.89 -0.59
C GLY A 753 8.54 -20.89 -1.19
N PHE A 754 9.73 -21.11 -0.60
CA PHE A 754 10.67 -22.14 -1.03
C PHE A 754 10.25 -23.54 -0.54
N GLN A 755 10.52 -24.56 -1.35
CA GLN A 755 10.16 -25.96 -1.06
C GLN A 755 11.26 -26.67 -0.28
N VAL A 756 11.16 -26.67 1.06
CA VAL A 756 12.11 -27.34 1.95
C VAL A 756 11.79 -28.85 2.06
N PRO A 757 12.78 -29.76 1.91
CA PRO A 757 12.55 -31.20 2.09
C PRO A 757 11.97 -31.56 3.46
N HIS A 758 11.08 -32.56 3.48
CA HIS A 758 10.39 -32.99 4.70
C HIS A 758 11.33 -33.46 5.81
N THR A 759 12.47 -34.06 5.47
CA THR A 759 13.51 -34.50 6.42
C THR A 759 14.08 -33.32 7.20
N THR A 760 14.55 -32.28 6.49
CA THR A 760 15.04 -31.03 7.07
C THR A 760 13.93 -30.28 7.82
N GLY A 761 12.71 -30.31 7.30
CA GLY A 761 11.54 -29.71 7.93
C GLY A 761 11.17 -30.38 9.27
N ASN A 762 11.28 -31.70 9.38
CA ASN A 762 11.02 -32.43 10.62
C ASN A 762 12.14 -32.18 11.65
N LEU A 763 13.40 -32.21 11.21
CA LEU A 763 14.54 -31.86 12.06
C LEU A 763 14.42 -30.44 12.63
N ALA A 764 14.01 -29.47 11.82
CA ALA A 764 13.75 -28.10 12.28
C ALA A 764 12.61 -28.01 13.31
N LYS A 765 11.57 -28.85 13.20
CA LYS A 765 10.48 -28.92 14.19
C LYS A 765 10.98 -29.49 15.51
N ASP A 766 11.79 -30.54 15.47
CA ASP A 766 12.37 -31.15 16.67
C ASP A 766 13.36 -30.19 17.35
N ALA A 767 14.19 -29.51 16.58
CA ALA A 767 15.06 -28.42 17.04
C ALA A 767 14.29 -27.31 17.75
N LYS A 768 13.18 -26.85 17.15
CA LYS A 768 12.34 -25.80 17.73
C LYS A 768 11.73 -26.21 19.08
N ARG A 769 11.43 -27.50 19.28
CA ARG A 769 10.87 -28.02 20.54
C ARG A 769 11.89 -28.03 21.67
N VAL A 770 13.12 -28.45 21.37
CA VAL A 770 14.20 -28.58 22.36
C VAL A 770 14.83 -27.21 22.68
N TYR A 771 14.76 -26.26 21.75
CA TYR A 771 15.42 -24.95 21.84
C TYR A 771 15.20 -24.18 23.17
N PRO A 772 13.98 -24.00 23.71
CA PRO A 772 13.78 -23.26 24.95
C PRO A 772 14.51 -23.89 26.15
N HIS A 773 14.56 -25.22 26.20
CA HIS A 773 15.24 -25.96 27.25
C HIS A 773 16.76 -25.88 27.09
N ALA A 774 17.27 -25.95 25.86
CA ALA A 774 18.68 -25.76 25.57
C ALA A 774 19.17 -24.35 25.92
N VAL A 775 18.41 -23.30 25.58
CA VAL A 775 18.77 -21.91 25.93
C VAL A 775 18.77 -21.71 27.44
N SER A 776 17.75 -22.22 28.15
CA SER A 776 17.70 -22.16 29.61
C SER A 776 18.91 -22.87 30.23
N LEU A 777 19.28 -24.06 29.74
CA LEU A 777 20.47 -24.76 30.21
C LEU A 777 21.77 -24.01 29.87
N MET A 778 21.88 -23.42 28.68
CA MET A 778 23.07 -22.64 28.29
C MET A 778 23.25 -21.42 29.19
N GLU A 779 22.16 -20.71 29.48
CA GLU A 779 22.21 -19.54 30.35
C GLU A 779 22.54 -19.94 31.78
N THR A 780 21.89 -20.97 32.33
CA THR A 780 22.19 -21.45 33.70
C THR A 780 23.63 -21.92 33.86
N VAL A 781 24.21 -22.62 32.87
CA VAL A 781 25.62 -23.01 32.90
C VAL A 781 26.55 -21.80 32.80
N ARG A 782 26.19 -20.79 31.99
CA ARG A 782 26.94 -19.54 31.90
C ARG A 782 26.89 -18.77 33.22
N THR A 783 25.71 -18.62 33.82
CA THR A 783 25.51 -17.97 35.12
C THR A 783 26.31 -18.69 36.21
N TYR A 784 26.30 -20.03 36.21
CA TYR A 784 27.12 -20.81 37.13
C TYR A 784 28.62 -20.53 36.96
N ALA A 785 29.13 -20.54 35.72
CA ALA A 785 30.54 -20.23 35.44
C ALA A 785 30.92 -18.80 35.89
N GLN A 786 30.10 -17.80 35.57
CA GLN A 786 30.31 -16.43 36.01
C GLN A 786 30.28 -16.29 37.54
N THR A 787 29.39 -17.02 38.20
CA THR A 787 29.31 -17.02 39.67
C THR A 787 30.54 -17.68 40.29
N LEU A 788 31.07 -18.75 39.68
CA LEU A 788 32.34 -19.34 40.11
C LEU A 788 33.52 -18.38 39.93
N ASP A 789 33.60 -17.67 38.79
CA ASP A 789 34.64 -16.65 38.57
C ASP A 789 34.58 -15.55 39.64
N LEU A 790 33.37 -15.15 40.06
CA LEU A 790 33.16 -14.19 41.15
C LEU A 790 33.61 -14.74 42.52
N VAL A 791 33.37 -16.03 42.79
CA VAL A 791 33.84 -16.70 44.01
C VAL A 791 35.36 -16.83 44.02
N GLU A 792 35.98 -17.21 42.89
CA GLU A 792 37.45 -17.33 42.78
C GLU A 792 38.15 -15.97 42.92
N ALA A 793 37.55 -14.89 42.41
CA ALA A 793 38.04 -13.54 42.60
C ALA A 793 38.01 -13.09 44.08
N ASN A 794 37.08 -13.64 44.88
CA ASN A 794 36.87 -13.30 46.29
C ASN A 794 37.11 -14.53 47.18
N LYS A 795 38.35 -15.00 47.26
CA LYS A 795 38.72 -16.24 48.00
C LYS A 795 38.23 -16.30 49.46
N GLY A 796 38.07 -15.14 50.12
CA GLY A 796 37.54 -15.07 51.48
C GLY A 796 36.07 -15.50 51.63
N ILE A 797 35.33 -15.66 50.54
CA ILE A 797 33.90 -16.00 50.51
C ILE A 797 33.67 -17.50 50.24
N GLU A 798 34.66 -18.20 49.70
CA GLU A 798 34.53 -19.58 49.22
C GLU A 798 33.98 -20.55 50.28
N MET A 799 34.40 -20.39 51.54
CA MET A 799 33.97 -21.26 52.65
C MET A 799 32.49 -21.11 53.01
N LEU A 800 31.93 -19.91 52.82
CA LEU A 800 30.55 -19.56 53.20
C LEU A 800 29.52 -20.00 52.16
N VAL A 801 29.92 -20.07 50.88
CA VAL A 801 29.06 -20.44 49.74
C VAL A 801 29.12 -21.96 49.45
N ALA A 802 29.92 -22.71 50.19
CA ALA A 802 30.21 -24.12 49.92
C ALA A 802 28.98 -25.03 49.82
N GLU A 803 27.96 -24.84 50.67
CA GLU A 803 26.72 -25.62 50.64
C GLU A 803 25.95 -25.42 49.32
N TYR A 804 25.71 -24.16 48.94
CA TYR A 804 25.02 -23.81 47.71
C TYR A 804 25.80 -24.27 46.47
N ARG A 805 27.15 -24.21 46.51
CA ARG A 805 28.03 -24.71 45.44
C ARG A 805 27.89 -26.23 45.30
N ASN A 806 27.87 -26.98 46.40
CA ASN A 806 27.72 -28.44 46.39
C ASN A 806 26.35 -28.86 45.85
N GLU A 807 25.29 -28.13 46.17
CA GLU A 807 23.95 -28.41 45.65
C GLU A 807 23.87 -28.27 44.13
N VAL A 808 24.48 -27.23 43.57
CA VAL A 808 24.57 -27.06 42.11
C VAL A 808 25.42 -28.18 41.47
N GLN A 809 26.53 -28.58 42.08
CA GLN A 809 27.36 -29.70 41.60
C GLN A 809 26.62 -31.05 41.62
N ARG A 810 25.79 -31.29 42.63
CA ARG A 810 24.89 -32.45 42.72
C ARG A 810 23.91 -32.46 41.55
N MET A 811 23.33 -31.30 41.21
CA MET A 811 22.45 -31.16 40.05
C MET A 811 23.18 -31.36 38.72
N ILE A 812 24.42 -30.88 38.57
CA ILE A 812 25.24 -31.15 37.37
C ILE A 812 25.50 -32.65 37.21
N THR A 813 25.84 -33.34 38.30
CA THR A 813 26.08 -34.79 38.32
C THR A 813 24.86 -35.58 37.85
N ARG A 814 23.67 -35.17 38.31
CA ARG A 814 22.38 -35.73 37.86
C ARG A 814 22.14 -35.49 36.37
N GLY A 815 22.50 -34.33 35.83
CA GLY A 815 22.28 -33.99 34.42
C GLY A 815 23.30 -34.57 33.44
N MET A 816 24.51 -34.94 33.89
CA MET A 816 25.52 -35.62 33.06
C MET A 816 25.02 -36.98 32.51
N ALA A 817 24.07 -37.61 33.19
CA ALA A 817 23.46 -38.87 32.76
C ALA A 817 22.34 -38.69 31.70
N LEU A 818 21.85 -37.47 31.49
CA LEU A 818 20.72 -37.18 30.60
C LEU A 818 21.19 -36.96 29.15
N ARG A 819 20.31 -37.35 28.21
CA ARG A 819 20.51 -37.19 26.76
C ARG A 819 19.39 -36.38 26.11
N TRP A 820 19.70 -35.73 25.00
CA TRP A 820 18.73 -34.94 24.22
C TRP A 820 17.59 -35.78 23.63
N ASP A 821 17.83 -37.07 23.36
CA ASP A 821 16.82 -38.00 22.84
C ASP A 821 15.55 -38.06 23.71
N PHE A 822 15.71 -37.88 25.03
CA PHE A 822 14.60 -37.89 25.99
C PHE A 822 13.75 -36.64 25.94
N PHE A 823 14.26 -35.53 25.37
CA PHE A 823 13.50 -34.29 25.19
C PHE A 823 12.73 -34.29 23.87
N VAL A 824 13.26 -34.93 22.82
CA VAL A 824 12.64 -35.03 21.48
C VAL A 824 11.44 -35.99 21.49
N ASN A 825 11.53 -37.14 22.17
CA ASN A 825 10.52 -38.21 22.16
C ASN A 825 9.32 -38.00 23.11
N THR A 826 9.20 -36.84 23.75
CA THR A 826 8.23 -36.55 24.82
C THR A 826 6.75 -36.54 24.41
N TYR A 827 6.41 -36.64 23.11
CA TYR A 827 5.01 -36.56 22.66
C TYR A 827 4.45 -37.81 21.97
N ASP A 828 5.27 -38.81 21.61
CA ASP A 828 4.72 -40.04 20.99
C ASP A 828 4.00 -40.94 22.01
N SER A 829 4.25 -40.74 23.32
CA SER A 829 3.50 -41.44 24.38
C SER A 829 2.10 -40.89 24.67
N HIS A 830 1.72 -39.73 24.13
CA HIS A 830 0.41 -39.11 24.43
C HIS A 830 -0.74 -39.57 23.52
N ARG A 831 -0.51 -40.43 22.51
CA ARG A 831 -1.59 -40.90 21.62
C ARG A 831 -2.23 -42.24 22.02
N PHE A 832 -1.69 -42.97 22.99
CA PHE A 832 -2.18 -44.33 23.30
C PHE A 832 -2.55 -44.66 24.75
N HIS A 833 -2.52 -43.71 25.70
CA HIS A 833 -2.95 -44.00 27.07
C HIS A 833 -4.03 -43.05 27.58
N SER A 834 -5.26 -43.58 27.52
CA SER A 834 -6.46 -43.07 28.18
C SER A 834 -6.35 -43.18 29.70
N THR A 835 -6.97 -42.21 30.38
CA THR A 835 -7.50 -42.27 31.76
C THR A 835 -6.52 -42.60 32.89
N GLY A 836 -5.96 -41.55 33.48
CA GLY A 836 -5.35 -41.57 34.81
C GLY A 836 -4.91 -40.18 35.23
N LEU A 837 -5.55 -39.62 36.26
CA LEU A 837 -5.09 -38.41 36.95
C LEU A 837 -3.70 -38.67 37.53
N ASP A 838 -2.66 -38.27 36.82
CA ASP A 838 -1.37 -37.90 37.41
C ASP A 838 -0.59 -37.08 36.38
N GLY A 839 -0.61 -35.76 36.57
CA GLY A 839 0.21 -34.80 35.85
C GLY A 839 1.68 -34.99 36.19
N ARG A 840 2.30 -36.03 35.65
CA ARG A 840 3.76 -36.13 35.60
C ARG A 840 4.25 -35.12 34.58
N GLU A 841 4.43 -33.88 35.01
CA GLU A 841 5.36 -32.98 34.35
C GLU A 841 6.65 -33.76 34.06
N ASN A 842 7.10 -33.72 32.80
CA ASN A 842 8.21 -34.52 32.33
C ASN A 842 9.43 -34.35 33.26
N LYS A 843 9.88 -35.44 33.90
CA LYS A 843 11.00 -35.44 34.87
C LYS A 843 12.25 -34.68 34.38
N HIS A 844 12.48 -34.68 33.06
CA HIS A 844 13.58 -33.98 32.41
C HIS A 844 13.38 -32.46 32.29
N ILE A 845 12.15 -31.98 32.14
CA ILE A 845 11.81 -30.54 32.13
C ILE A 845 11.85 -29.99 33.56
N VAL A 846 11.37 -30.77 34.53
CA VAL A 846 11.46 -30.44 35.96
C VAL A 846 12.92 -30.27 36.37
N TYR A 847 13.82 -31.16 35.90
CA TYR A 847 15.26 -31.03 36.13
C TYR A 847 15.84 -29.68 35.64
N VAL A 848 15.48 -29.22 34.44
CA VAL A 848 15.98 -27.94 33.90
C VAL A 848 15.57 -26.77 34.80
N ARG A 849 14.32 -26.79 35.30
CA ARG A 849 13.81 -25.75 36.21
C ARG A 849 14.46 -25.82 37.60
N GLU A 850 14.61 -27.02 38.16
CA GLU A 850 15.31 -27.24 39.44
C GLU A 850 16.77 -26.76 39.36
N PHE A 851 17.47 -27.10 38.26
CA PHE A 851 18.85 -26.67 38.05
C PHE A 851 18.97 -25.15 37.92
N ALA A 852 18.08 -24.51 37.16
CA ALA A 852 18.03 -23.05 37.04
C ALA A 852 17.80 -22.37 38.39
N SER A 853 16.88 -22.90 39.20
CA SER A 853 16.59 -22.38 40.55
C SER A 853 17.80 -22.51 41.47
N ALA A 854 18.50 -23.65 41.46
CA ALA A 854 19.68 -23.85 42.29
C ALA A 854 20.82 -22.89 41.93
N VAL A 855 21.07 -22.66 40.63
CA VAL A 855 22.07 -21.68 40.17
C VAL A 855 21.68 -20.24 40.51
N SER A 856 20.40 -19.88 40.39
CA SER A 856 19.91 -18.54 40.78
C SER A 856 20.11 -18.28 42.26
N ILE A 857 19.77 -19.24 43.13
CA ILE A 857 19.98 -19.13 44.58
C ILE A 857 21.46 -18.95 44.89
N LEU A 858 22.33 -19.72 44.23
CA LEU A 858 23.78 -19.59 44.37
C LEU A 858 24.25 -18.19 43.95
N GLN A 859 23.77 -17.66 42.83
CA GLN A 859 24.12 -16.32 42.35
C GLN A 859 23.66 -15.22 43.32
N ASP A 860 22.41 -15.26 43.76
CA ASP A 860 21.83 -14.25 44.66
C ASP A 860 22.56 -14.24 46.01
N LYS A 861 22.81 -15.43 46.58
CA LYS A 861 23.57 -15.59 47.84
C LYS A 861 25.02 -15.15 47.68
N THR A 862 25.68 -15.46 46.57
CA THR A 862 27.05 -15.02 46.31
C THR A 862 27.14 -13.50 46.19
N ASN A 863 26.22 -12.86 45.47
CA ASN A 863 26.21 -11.40 45.32
C ASN A 863 25.93 -10.68 46.64
N SER A 864 24.90 -11.12 47.39
CA SER A 864 24.59 -10.57 48.73
C SER A 864 25.82 -10.68 49.64
N LEU A 865 26.49 -11.83 49.62
CA LEU A 865 27.66 -12.06 50.44
C LEU A 865 28.88 -11.25 50.00
N ILE A 866 29.07 -10.99 48.70
CA ILE A 866 30.14 -10.11 48.20
C ILE A 866 29.94 -8.68 48.74
N ASP A 867 28.71 -8.18 48.76
CA ASP A 867 28.43 -6.83 49.24
C ASP A 867 28.67 -6.73 50.76
N VAL A 868 28.15 -7.69 51.53
CA VAL A 868 28.41 -7.76 52.98
C VAL A 868 29.90 -7.96 53.28
N TYR A 869 30.61 -8.79 52.51
CA TYR A 869 32.05 -8.99 52.67
C TYR A 869 32.86 -7.72 52.38
N LYS A 870 32.48 -6.96 51.35
CA LYS A 870 33.11 -5.66 51.05
C LYS A 870 32.86 -4.64 52.16
N ASP A 871 31.65 -4.59 52.70
CA ASP A 871 31.31 -3.71 53.81
C ASP A 871 32.09 -4.08 55.09
N ILE A 872 32.18 -5.37 55.40
CA ILE A 872 33.00 -5.87 56.52
C ILE A 872 34.48 -5.51 56.29
N THR A 873 35.03 -5.80 55.10
CA THR A 873 36.43 -5.48 54.79
C THR A 873 36.71 -3.99 54.89
N ARG A 874 35.80 -3.14 54.38
CA ARG A 874 35.89 -1.69 54.50
C ARG A 874 35.86 -1.25 55.97
N HIS A 875 34.97 -1.78 56.79
CA HIS A 875 34.92 -1.45 58.21
C HIS A 875 36.17 -1.91 58.97
N VAL A 876 36.76 -3.05 58.57
CA VAL A 876 38.05 -3.53 59.11
C VAL A 876 39.20 -2.61 58.69
N ASP A 877 39.22 -2.14 57.45
CA ASP A 877 40.23 -1.18 56.97
C ASP A 877 40.05 0.21 57.63
N ASP A 878 38.80 0.65 57.82
CA ASP A 878 38.47 1.89 58.54
C ASP A 878 38.96 1.81 60.00
N LEU A 879 39.00 0.61 60.61
CA LEU A 879 39.54 0.40 61.96
C LEU A 879 41.02 0.80 62.05
N ALA A 880 41.78 0.69 60.96
CA ALA A 880 43.18 1.09 60.89
C ALA A 880 43.38 2.62 60.91
N THR A 881 42.42 3.38 60.37
CA THR A 881 42.54 4.84 60.12
C THR A 881 41.65 5.72 61.01
N CYS A 882 40.66 5.14 61.67
CA CYS A 882 39.68 5.80 62.55
C CYS A 882 40.35 6.56 63.71
N PRO A 883 39.81 7.69 64.22
CA PRO A 883 40.34 8.36 65.41
C PRO A 883 40.40 7.42 66.62
N PHE A 884 41.49 7.48 67.39
CA PHE A 884 41.75 6.61 68.54
C PHE A 884 40.87 7.00 69.75
N THR A 885 39.58 6.69 69.67
CA THR A 885 38.57 6.93 70.71
C THR A 885 37.73 5.68 70.91
N THR A 886 37.21 5.49 72.12
CA THR A 886 36.36 4.33 72.47
C THR A 886 35.10 4.30 71.62
N GLU A 887 34.45 5.45 71.47
CA GLU A 887 33.20 5.59 70.71
C GLU A 887 33.38 5.16 69.25
N ALA A 888 34.37 5.73 68.56
CA ALA A 888 34.56 5.46 67.13
C ALA A 888 35.02 4.01 66.83
N LEU A 889 35.90 3.44 67.66
CA LEU A 889 36.31 2.04 67.53
C LEU A 889 35.17 1.06 67.88
N SER A 890 34.40 1.36 68.93
CA SER A 890 33.25 0.52 69.33
C SER A 890 32.11 0.55 68.31
N GLU A 891 31.86 1.69 67.67
CA GLU A 891 30.85 1.83 66.62
C GLU A 891 31.22 0.98 65.38
N LEU A 892 32.49 0.98 64.97
CA LEU A 892 32.96 0.16 63.85
C LEU A 892 32.86 -1.34 64.15
N ILE A 893 33.27 -1.77 65.35
CA ILE A 893 33.12 -3.18 65.76
C ILE A 893 31.64 -3.57 65.84
N ALA A 894 30.76 -2.69 66.30
CA ALA A 894 29.32 -2.94 66.34
C ALA A 894 28.72 -3.08 64.93
N LYS A 895 29.19 -2.29 63.95
CA LYS A 895 28.79 -2.43 62.54
C LYS A 895 29.27 -3.74 61.93
N ILE A 896 30.52 -4.15 62.22
CA ILE A 896 31.06 -5.45 61.81
C ILE A 896 30.22 -6.59 62.42
N GLN A 897 29.89 -6.51 63.71
CA GLN A 897 29.07 -7.51 64.39
C GLN A 897 27.65 -7.57 63.81
N ALA A 898 27.02 -6.43 63.50
CA ALA A 898 25.70 -6.40 62.88
C ALA A 898 25.70 -7.08 61.50
N ALA A 899 26.76 -6.90 60.72
CA ALA A 899 26.95 -7.60 59.44
C ALA A 899 27.12 -9.11 59.64
N ILE A 900 27.88 -9.55 60.65
CA ILE A 900 28.00 -10.98 61.01
C ILE A 900 26.65 -11.56 61.48
N ASP A 901 25.89 -10.83 62.28
CA ASP A 901 24.57 -11.24 62.76
C ASP A 901 23.59 -11.41 61.57
N GLN A 902 23.69 -10.55 60.55
CA GLN A 902 22.95 -10.70 59.29
C GLN A 902 23.36 -11.99 58.54
N LEU A 903 24.65 -12.28 58.44
CA LEU A 903 25.14 -13.52 57.82
C LEU A 903 24.66 -14.77 58.55
N ASN A 904 24.57 -14.74 59.88
CA ASN A 904 24.05 -15.85 60.68
C ASN A 904 22.55 -16.08 60.40
N LEU A 905 21.74 -15.00 60.35
CA LEU A 905 20.32 -15.09 59.99
C LEU A 905 20.08 -15.64 58.58
N GLU A 906 20.99 -15.36 57.64
CA GLU A 906 20.91 -15.83 56.26
C GLU A 906 21.35 -17.30 56.08
N GLY A 907 21.92 -17.93 57.12
CA GLY A 907 22.27 -19.35 57.18
C GLY A 907 23.43 -19.75 56.28
N TYR A 908 24.56 -19.01 56.29
CA TYR A 908 25.77 -19.42 55.57
C TYR A 908 26.54 -20.52 56.29
N ALA A 909 27.13 -21.44 55.54
CA ALA A 909 27.90 -22.55 56.08
C ALA A 909 29.27 -22.07 56.62
N ASN A 910 29.82 -22.76 57.62
CA ASN A 910 31.18 -22.50 58.15
C ASN A 910 31.44 -21.08 58.66
N LEU A 911 30.40 -20.35 59.10
CA LEU A 911 30.53 -18.97 59.58
C LEU A 911 31.50 -18.85 60.77
N ASP A 912 31.53 -19.82 61.68
CA ASP A 912 32.38 -19.80 62.88
C ASP A 912 33.87 -19.70 62.56
N ASN A 913 34.34 -20.52 61.61
CA ASN A 913 35.74 -20.52 61.19
C ASN A 913 36.09 -19.20 60.47
N TRP A 914 35.17 -18.68 59.66
CA TRP A 914 35.38 -17.43 58.95
C TRP A 914 35.43 -16.23 59.90
N VAL A 915 34.56 -16.20 60.92
CA VAL A 915 34.56 -15.16 61.97
C VAL A 915 35.84 -15.22 62.81
N ALA A 916 36.37 -16.42 63.08
CA ALA A 916 37.66 -16.56 63.78
C ALA A 916 38.82 -15.95 62.97
N GLU A 917 38.91 -16.22 61.67
CA GLU A 917 39.94 -15.59 60.82
C GLU A 917 39.77 -14.06 60.71
N LEU A 918 38.54 -13.57 60.70
CA LEU A 918 38.24 -12.13 60.71
C LEU A 918 38.69 -11.48 62.03
N ASP A 919 38.47 -12.17 63.15
CA ASP A 919 38.83 -11.67 64.47
C ASP A 919 40.36 -11.60 64.66
N ASP A 920 41.10 -12.61 64.19
CA ASP A 920 42.57 -12.59 64.19
C ASP A 920 43.12 -11.40 63.38
N LYS A 921 42.47 -11.05 62.25
CA LYS A 921 42.83 -9.87 61.46
C LYS A 921 42.56 -8.58 62.23
N ILE A 922 41.40 -8.44 62.85
CA ILE A 922 41.05 -7.28 63.69
C ILE A 922 42.05 -7.15 64.84
N GLU A 923 42.41 -8.25 65.49
CA GLU A 923 43.38 -8.30 66.58
C GLU A 923 44.74 -7.75 66.12
N SER A 924 45.22 -8.16 64.94
CA SER A 924 46.49 -7.68 64.38
C SER A 924 46.50 -6.17 64.11
N ILE A 925 45.39 -5.61 63.61
CA ILE A 925 45.25 -4.17 63.33
C ILE A 925 45.24 -3.39 64.64
N LEU A 926 44.46 -3.84 65.62
CA LEU A 926 44.38 -3.20 66.93
C LEU A 926 45.74 -3.22 67.66
N LEU A 927 46.53 -4.29 67.52
CA LEU A 927 47.88 -4.39 68.07
C LEU A 927 48.83 -3.33 67.47
N VAL A 928 48.82 -3.17 66.14
CA VAL A 928 49.63 -2.16 65.45
C VAL A 928 49.25 -0.75 65.92
N ARG A 929 47.95 -0.47 66.02
CA ARG A 929 47.45 0.83 66.49
C ARG A 929 47.82 1.11 67.94
N LEU A 930 47.70 0.12 68.81
CA LEU A 930 48.07 0.23 70.21
C LEU A 930 49.57 0.52 70.36
N THR A 931 50.41 -0.15 69.58
CA THR A 931 51.86 0.07 69.53
C THR A 931 52.19 1.51 69.09
N HIS A 932 51.50 2.02 68.06
CA HIS A 932 51.71 3.38 67.55
C HIS A 932 51.34 4.45 68.58
N ILE A 933 50.20 4.31 69.25
CA ILE A 933 49.75 5.25 70.29
C ILE A 933 50.69 5.26 71.49
N ILE A 934 51.22 4.11 71.90
CA ILE A 934 52.23 4.05 72.97
C ILE A 934 53.48 4.85 72.56
N GLN A 935 53.93 4.72 71.30
CA GLN A 935 55.06 5.50 70.80
C GLN A 935 54.75 7.00 70.74
N LEU A 936 53.57 7.40 70.26
CA LEU A 936 53.15 8.80 70.23
C LEU A 936 53.09 9.39 71.64
N TRP A 937 52.54 8.64 72.60
CA TRP A 937 52.49 9.03 73.99
C TRP A 937 53.89 9.28 74.56
N CYS A 938 54.85 8.38 74.28
CA CYS A 938 56.25 8.59 74.65
C CYS A 938 56.85 9.86 74.02
N THR A 939 56.55 10.14 72.74
CA THR A 939 57.10 11.32 72.06
C THR A 939 56.52 12.63 72.57
N GLU A 940 55.22 12.69 72.86
CA GLU A 940 54.61 13.92 73.40
C GLU A 940 55.02 14.14 74.86
N PHE A 941 55.22 13.07 75.63
CA PHE A 941 55.67 13.16 77.02
C PHE A 941 57.10 13.71 77.16
N ASP A 942 57.98 13.47 76.18
CA ASP A 942 59.38 13.93 76.23
C ASP A 942 59.60 15.33 75.63
N ARG A 943 58.56 15.95 75.05
CA ARG A 943 58.65 17.25 74.37
C ARG A 943 58.97 18.40 75.35
N SER A 944 60.00 19.20 75.04
CA SER A 944 60.41 20.41 75.78
C SER A 944 59.97 21.71 75.08
N GLU A 945 59.69 22.78 75.84
CA GLU A 945 59.22 24.08 75.30
C GLU A 945 60.22 24.79 74.35
N ASP A 946 61.51 24.44 74.35
CA ASP A 946 62.52 25.04 73.44
C ASP A 946 62.33 24.67 71.95
N ASP A 947 61.43 23.74 71.63
CA ASP A 947 61.17 23.24 70.27
C ASP A 947 59.94 23.89 69.57
N GLU A 948 59.45 25.05 70.03
CA GLU A 948 58.45 25.84 69.28
C GLU A 948 59.09 26.74 68.20
N PRO A 949 58.98 26.45 66.89
CA PRO A 949 59.23 27.46 65.86
C PRO A 949 58.05 28.44 65.83
N ARG A 950 58.37 29.71 66.11
CA ARG A 950 57.53 30.90 65.92
C ARG A 950 56.64 30.79 64.67
N ARG A 951 55.32 30.79 64.86
CA ARG A 951 54.34 31.00 63.77
C ARG A 951 54.32 32.48 63.41
N GLU A 952 55.04 32.87 62.37
CA GLU A 952 54.82 34.15 61.67
C GLU A 952 53.87 34.00 60.47
N VAL A 953 52.99 35.00 60.36
CA VAL A 953 52.07 35.26 59.25
C VAL A 953 52.85 35.86 58.08
N GLY A 954 52.78 35.30 56.87
CA GLY A 954 53.40 35.94 55.71
C GLY A 954 53.46 35.10 54.42
N VAL A 955 52.55 35.41 53.52
CA VAL A 955 52.31 34.97 52.13
C VAL A 955 53.55 34.97 51.19
N ILE A 956 53.53 34.04 50.20
CA ILE A 956 54.26 33.96 48.89
C ILE A 956 55.76 33.52 49.01
N ARG A 957 56.28 32.42 48.44
CA ARG A 957 56.22 31.89 47.05
C ARG A 957 56.87 30.49 46.99
N ASP A 958 56.25 29.54 46.30
CA ASP A 958 56.83 28.67 45.23
C ASP A 958 56.15 27.30 45.11
N ALA A 959 55.78 26.99 43.86
CA ALA A 959 54.76 26.03 43.46
C ALA A 959 55.29 24.60 43.19
N THR A 960 56.41 24.19 43.78
CA THR A 960 57.06 22.89 43.47
C THR A 960 57.29 21.98 44.68
N MET A 961 56.64 22.27 45.81
CA MET A 961 56.67 21.44 47.04
C MET A 961 55.28 20.92 47.48
N LYS A 962 54.26 21.02 46.62
CA LYS A 962 52.87 20.66 47.00
C LYS A 962 52.60 19.16 47.14
N LYS A 963 53.30 18.29 46.40
CA LYS A 963 53.07 16.83 46.47
C LYS A 963 53.78 16.10 47.62
N ARG A 964 54.71 16.75 48.32
CA ARG A 964 55.43 16.14 49.47
C ARG A 964 54.96 16.70 50.83
N ALA A 965 54.27 17.85 50.83
CA ALA A 965 53.68 18.46 52.02
C ALA A 965 52.22 18.02 52.29
N GLU A 966 51.47 17.57 51.28
CA GLU A 966 50.14 16.97 51.49
C GLU A 966 50.22 15.66 52.29
N ARG A 967 51.23 14.81 52.03
CA ARG A 967 51.43 13.56 52.80
C ARG A 967 51.73 13.74 54.29
N ARG A 968 52.32 14.88 54.71
CA ARG A 968 52.61 15.17 56.13
C ARG A 968 51.50 15.95 56.84
N LYS A 969 50.59 16.57 56.08
CA LYS A 969 49.45 17.31 56.66
C LYS A 969 48.30 16.37 57.02
N ASP A 970 48.17 15.27 56.28
CA ASP A 970 47.19 14.21 56.58
C ASP A 970 47.63 13.34 57.78
N GLU A 971 48.92 13.07 57.99
CA GLU A 971 49.41 12.34 59.18
C GLU A 971 49.09 13.06 60.50
N LYS A 972 49.13 14.40 60.53
CA LYS A 972 48.83 15.19 61.75
C LYS A 972 47.34 15.35 62.06
N ALA A 973 46.44 14.91 61.18
CA ALA A 973 44.99 15.01 61.38
C ALA A 973 44.34 13.68 61.80
N ILE A 974 45.09 12.56 61.74
CA ILE A 974 44.59 11.19 61.96
C ILE A 974 44.62 10.77 63.45
N GLU A 975 45.31 11.53 64.30
CA GLU A 975 45.44 11.22 65.71
C GLU A 975 44.81 12.35 66.52
N GLY A 976 43.68 12.06 67.19
CA GLY A 976 43.00 13.04 68.03
C GLY A 976 44.00 13.69 68.97
N ASN A 977 44.18 15.01 68.84
CA ASN A 977 45.13 15.85 69.59
C ASN A 977 45.53 15.24 70.94
N LEU A 978 46.59 14.42 70.93
CA LEU A 978 47.15 13.84 72.15
C LEU A 978 47.80 14.98 72.92
N THR A 979 47.00 15.67 73.72
CA THR A 979 47.43 16.83 74.49
C THR A 979 47.48 16.42 75.96
N LEU A 980 48.69 16.21 76.45
CA LEU A 980 48.92 15.97 77.86
C LEU A 980 48.81 17.31 78.59
N LYS A 981 47.98 17.38 79.63
CA LYS A 981 47.78 18.63 80.38
C LYS A 981 48.99 18.90 81.27
N PRO A 982 49.61 20.10 81.21
CA PRO A 982 50.71 20.43 82.10
C PRO A 982 50.22 20.51 83.55
N ILE A 983 51.04 20.04 84.48
CA ILE A 983 50.79 20.07 85.92
C ILE A 983 51.66 21.18 86.51
N VAL A 984 51.04 22.12 87.23
CA VAL A 984 51.74 23.20 87.92
C VAL A 984 51.95 22.79 89.38
N HIS A 985 53.20 22.87 89.84
CA HIS A 985 53.62 22.68 91.21
C HIS A 985 54.14 24.01 91.76
N GLU A 986 53.64 24.45 92.89
CA GLU A 986 54.09 25.68 93.55
C GLU A 986 54.99 25.33 94.74
N ILE A 987 56.14 25.98 94.86
CA ILE A 987 56.98 25.94 96.06
C ILE A 987 56.40 26.97 97.04
N ARG A 988 55.94 26.52 98.21
CA ARG A 988 55.31 27.36 99.24
C ARG A 988 56.06 27.29 100.56
N ILE A 989 55.99 28.37 101.35
CA ILE A 989 56.47 28.41 102.74
C ILE A 989 55.30 28.54 103.70
N GLN A 990 55.09 27.53 104.56
CA GLN A 990 54.12 27.56 105.67
C GLN A 990 54.84 27.18 106.96
N ASN A 991 54.60 27.92 108.05
CA ASN A 991 55.28 27.70 109.34
C ASN A 991 56.81 27.59 109.25
N GLN A 992 57.43 28.43 108.40
CA GLN A 992 58.88 28.45 108.15
C GLN A 992 59.45 27.17 107.50
N VAL A 993 58.60 26.28 106.96
CA VAL A 993 59.03 25.09 106.19
C VAL A 993 58.72 25.29 104.70
N ILE A 994 59.71 25.09 103.84
CA ILE A 994 59.57 25.05 102.37
C ILE A 994 59.04 23.67 101.97
N PHE A 995 57.93 23.61 101.22
CA PHE A 995 57.42 22.37 100.61
C PHE A 995 56.79 22.64 99.23
N LEU A 996 56.57 21.56 98.47
CA LEU A 996 55.96 21.60 97.14
C LEU A 996 54.46 21.24 97.23
N ASP A 997 53.61 22.06 96.63
CA ASP A 997 52.15 21.86 96.59
C ASP A 997 51.65 21.92 95.14
N PRO A 998 51.06 20.86 94.56
CA PRO A 998 50.91 19.49 95.09
C PRO A 998 52.24 18.70 95.19
N PRO A 999 52.30 17.55 95.90
CA PRO A 999 53.52 16.74 96.01
C PRO A 999 53.88 16.05 94.67
N ILE A 1000 55.15 15.69 94.50
CA ILE A 1000 55.66 15.13 93.23
C ILE A 1000 55.04 13.77 92.87
N GLU A 1001 54.65 12.97 93.87
CA GLU A 1001 53.97 11.69 93.69
C GLU A 1001 52.59 11.85 93.03
N TYR A 1002 51.96 13.02 93.17
CA TYR A 1002 50.69 13.34 92.53
C TYR A 1002 50.85 13.39 91.00
N ALA A 1003 51.94 13.98 90.50
CA ALA A 1003 52.24 14.02 89.07
C ALA A 1003 52.47 12.62 88.50
N ARG A 1004 53.27 11.78 89.20
CA ARG A 1004 53.50 10.37 88.84
C ARG A 1004 52.17 9.60 88.71
N GLY A 1005 51.29 9.74 89.70
CA GLY A 1005 49.99 9.07 89.71
C GLY A 1005 49.06 9.51 88.57
N ILE A 1006 49.08 10.79 88.21
CA ILE A 1006 48.27 11.31 87.09
C ILE A 1006 48.80 10.82 85.75
N TRP A 1007 50.12 10.86 85.52
CA TRP A 1007 50.72 10.42 84.25
C TRP A 1007 50.45 8.94 83.97
N ILE A 1008 50.57 8.08 84.98
CA ILE A 1008 50.24 6.65 84.86
C ILE A 1008 48.75 6.44 84.59
N ARG A 1009 47.85 7.17 85.28
CA ARG A 1009 46.40 7.09 85.02
C ARG A 1009 46.04 7.54 83.60
N GLN A 1010 46.69 8.59 83.09
CA GLN A 1010 46.51 9.03 81.71
C GLN A 1010 46.95 7.95 80.73
N LEU A 1011 48.12 7.32 80.92
CA LEU A 1011 48.58 6.19 80.11
C LEU A 1011 47.57 5.02 80.12
N HIS A 1012 47.10 4.62 81.30
CA HIS A 1012 46.09 3.56 81.43
C HIS A 1012 44.76 3.91 80.76
N SER A 1013 44.33 5.17 80.80
CA SER A 1013 43.12 5.62 80.10
C SER A 1013 43.25 5.42 78.59
N TRP A 1014 44.42 5.67 78.01
CA TRP A 1014 44.68 5.46 76.58
C TRP A 1014 44.79 3.98 76.21
N LEU A 1015 45.45 3.15 77.03
CA LEU A 1015 45.47 1.70 76.83
C LEU A 1015 44.07 1.07 76.94
N GLY A 1016 43.23 1.60 77.85
CA GLY A 1016 41.86 1.17 78.07
C GLY A 1016 40.93 1.40 76.87
N VAL A 1017 41.27 2.33 75.97
CA VAL A 1017 40.47 2.62 74.75
C VAL A 1017 40.34 1.38 73.85
N VAL A 1018 41.43 0.62 73.70
CA VAL A 1018 41.46 -0.60 72.85
C VAL A 1018 41.17 -1.85 73.67
N CYS A 1019 41.77 -1.97 74.85
CA CYS A 1019 41.64 -3.18 75.68
C CYS A 1019 40.21 -3.40 76.20
N GLY A 1020 39.40 -2.33 76.31
CA GLY A 1020 38.00 -2.38 76.73
C GLY A 1020 37.00 -2.72 75.62
N LEU A 1021 37.45 -2.89 74.37
CA LEU A 1021 36.57 -3.23 73.24
C LEU A 1021 36.09 -4.68 73.34
N ARG A 1022 34.83 -4.93 72.97
CA ARG A 1022 34.25 -6.29 72.91
C ARG A 1022 34.73 -7.03 71.67
N ARG A 1023 35.04 -8.31 71.84
CA ARG A 1023 35.46 -9.21 70.75
C ARG A 1023 34.26 -9.61 69.88
N ILE A 1024 34.48 -9.81 68.57
CA ILE A 1024 33.42 -10.25 67.66
C ILE A 1024 33.05 -11.74 67.89
N GLN A 1025 31.79 -12.10 67.66
CA GLN A 1025 31.25 -13.44 67.93
C GLN A 1025 30.36 -13.92 66.79
N SER A 1026 30.42 -15.21 66.46
CA SER A 1026 29.57 -15.81 65.42
C SER A 1026 28.17 -16.21 65.92
N SER A 1027 28.04 -16.59 67.20
CA SER A 1027 26.88 -17.30 67.74
C SER A 1027 26.09 -16.53 68.83
N ARG A 1028 25.88 -15.23 68.65
CA ARG A 1028 25.13 -14.40 69.63
C ARG A 1028 23.70 -14.91 69.91
N TYR A 1029 23.05 -15.49 68.90
CA TYR A 1029 21.70 -16.08 69.03
C TYR A 1029 21.68 -17.40 69.81
N GLU A 1030 22.77 -18.16 69.85
CA GLU A 1030 22.86 -19.46 70.55
C GLU A 1030 23.29 -19.30 72.02
N ILE A 1031 24.12 -18.30 72.31
CA ILE A 1031 24.63 -18.01 73.66
C ILE A 1031 23.49 -17.68 74.65
N GLY A 1032 22.36 -17.13 74.16
CA GLY A 1032 21.18 -16.88 74.99
C GLY A 1032 20.46 -18.15 75.48
N LEU A 1033 20.71 -19.31 74.87
CA LEU A 1033 20.08 -20.60 75.19
C LEU A 1033 21.02 -21.57 75.94
N GLN A 1034 22.34 -21.39 75.88
CA GLN A 1034 23.32 -22.25 76.56
C GLN A 1034 24.06 -21.53 77.69
N MET A 1035 23.33 -21.19 78.75
CA MET A 1035 23.87 -20.56 79.95
C MET A 1035 24.49 -21.60 80.91
N GLN A 1036 25.47 -22.42 80.49
CA GLN A 1036 26.24 -23.24 81.46
C GLN A 1036 27.52 -23.97 80.99
N GLY A 1037 27.97 -23.85 79.73
CA GLY A 1037 28.91 -24.84 79.19
C GLY A 1037 30.19 -24.40 78.47
N ALA A 1038 30.44 -23.10 78.21
CA ALA A 1038 31.58 -22.70 77.39
C ALA A 1038 32.68 -22.03 78.24
N LEU A 1039 33.89 -22.55 78.08
CA LEU A 1039 35.18 -22.08 78.61
C LEU A 1039 35.31 -20.56 78.54
N MET A 1040 36.11 -19.97 79.45
CA MET A 1040 36.47 -18.54 79.46
C MET A 1040 36.99 -18.09 78.09
N VAL A 1041 36.08 -17.66 77.20
CA VAL A 1041 36.41 -16.96 75.97
C VAL A 1041 36.59 -15.51 76.37
N ASP A 1042 37.78 -14.96 76.11
CA ASP A 1042 38.06 -13.54 76.35
C ASP A 1042 37.02 -12.68 75.64
N THR A 1043 36.13 -12.07 76.43
CA THR A 1043 35.03 -11.22 75.93
C THR A 1043 35.51 -9.86 75.44
N THR A 1044 36.76 -9.51 75.76
CA THR A 1044 37.40 -8.22 75.49
C THR A 1044 38.80 -8.41 74.94
N TYR A 1045 39.31 -7.42 74.19
CA TYR A 1045 40.67 -7.42 73.64
C TYR A 1045 41.77 -7.18 74.71
N THR A 1046 41.53 -7.52 75.98
CA THR A 1046 42.50 -7.43 77.08
C THR A 1046 43.74 -8.31 76.84
N GLY A 1047 43.57 -9.42 76.12
CA GLY A 1047 44.66 -10.31 75.73
C GLY A 1047 45.73 -9.66 74.84
N LEU A 1048 45.42 -8.53 74.17
CA LEU A 1048 46.38 -7.81 73.31
C LEU A 1048 47.64 -7.38 74.08
N LEU A 1049 47.52 -7.04 75.36
CA LEU A 1049 48.66 -6.61 76.18
C LEU A 1049 49.71 -7.73 76.34
N THR A 1050 49.30 -8.99 76.28
CA THR A 1050 50.21 -10.15 76.37
C THR A 1050 51.00 -10.39 75.08
N ARG A 1051 50.54 -9.83 73.95
CA ARG A 1051 51.17 -9.95 72.64
C ARG A 1051 52.04 -8.74 72.26
N LEU A 1052 52.09 -7.70 73.09
CA LEU A 1052 52.97 -6.56 72.91
C LEU A 1052 54.41 -6.90 73.30
N ASN A 1053 55.39 -6.29 72.62
CA ASN A 1053 56.80 -6.40 73.01
C ASN A 1053 57.03 -5.72 74.36
N GLU A 1054 57.69 -6.42 75.29
CA GLU A 1054 57.98 -5.91 76.65
C GLU A 1054 58.65 -4.52 76.63
N ALA A 1055 59.58 -4.30 75.69
CA ALA A 1055 60.29 -3.02 75.54
C ALA A 1055 59.37 -1.84 75.19
N THR A 1056 58.23 -2.06 74.55
CA THR A 1056 57.28 -0.99 74.19
C THR A 1056 56.43 -0.57 75.39
N LEU A 1057 56.07 -1.50 76.27
CA LEU A 1057 55.30 -1.20 77.48
C LEU A 1057 56.16 -0.61 78.60
N VAL A 1058 57.42 -1.02 78.72
CA VAL A 1058 58.34 -0.53 79.77
C VAL A 1058 58.74 0.94 79.54
N ARG A 1059 58.97 1.34 78.29
CA ARG A 1059 59.46 2.67 77.91
C ARG A 1059 58.63 3.87 78.43
N PRO A 1060 57.27 3.87 78.34
CA PRO A 1060 56.45 4.92 78.96
C PRO A 1060 56.69 5.09 80.47
N PHE A 1061 56.82 3.98 81.21
CA PHE A 1061 57.04 4.02 82.65
C PHE A 1061 58.44 4.53 82.99
N ASP A 1062 59.47 4.10 82.25
CA ASP A 1062 60.85 4.61 82.41
C ASP A 1062 60.95 6.13 82.19
N LEU A 1063 60.24 6.66 81.19
CA LEU A 1063 60.19 8.10 80.92
C LEU A 1063 59.54 8.87 82.08
N VAL A 1064 58.44 8.35 82.62
CA VAL A 1064 57.78 8.93 83.81
C VAL A 1064 58.73 8.97 84.99
N GLU A 1065 59.40 7.85 85.32
CA GLU A 1065 60.36 7.81 86.43
C GLU A 1065 61.53 8.79 86.21
N THR A 1066 62.04 8.88 84.99
CA THR A 1066 63.15 9.79 84.65
C THR A 1066 62.76 11.26 84.86
N LYS A 1067 61.57 11.68 84.41
CA LYS A 1067 61.10 13.07 84.62
C LYS A 1067 60.80 13.35 86.09
N VAL A 1068 60.20 12.40 86.83
CA VAL A 1068 60.00 12.53 88.28
C VAL A 1068 61.34 12.74 88.99
N GLN A 1069 62.37 11.97 88.63
CA GLN A 1069 63.69 12.11 89.21
C GLN A 1069 64.33 13.48 88.92
N GLN A 1070 64.24 13.98 87.68
CA GLN A 1070 64.73 15.32 87.30
C GLN A 1070 64.05 16.44 88.10
N VAL A 1071 62.71 16.38 88.22
CA VAL A 1071 61.92 17.35 88.99
C VAL A 1071 62.27 17.26 90.48
N LYS A 1072 62.44 16.05 91.03
CA LYS A 1072 62.84 15.82 92.43
C LYS A 1072 64.21 16.42 92.74
N GLU A 1073 65.19 16.24 91.86
CA GLU A 1073 66.53 16.82 92.00
C GLU A 1073 66.50 18.35 91.97
N TYR A 1074 65.64 18.95 91.15
CA TYR A 1074 65.48 20.40 91.12
C TYR A 1074 64.78 20.94 92.37
N VAL A 1075 63.70 20.32 92.82
CA VAL A 1075 63.00 20.70 94.06
C VAL A 1075 63.91 20.53 95.29
N ALA A 1076 64.77 19.50 95.31
CA ALA A 1076 65.74 19.29 96.38
C ALA A 1076 66.70 20.49 96.55
N LYS A 1077 67.10 21.16 95.46
CA LYS A 1077 67.91 22.39 95.54
C LYS A 1077 67.17 23.52 96.27
N TRP A 1078 65.87 23.63 96.07
CA TRP A 1078 65.04 24.61 96.79
C TRP A 1078 64.83 24.23 98.25
N LEU A 1079 64.64 22.94 98.54
CA LEU A 1079 64.53 22.44 99.91
C LEU A 1079 65.83 22.62 100.72
N GLN A 1080 67.00 22.63 100.10
CA GLN A 1080 68.27 22.92 100.80
C GLN A 1080 68.26 24.31 101.48
N PHE A 1081 67.52 25.27 100.94
CA PHE A 1081 67.37 26.59 101.56
C PHE A 1081 66.60 26.57 102.88
N GLN A 1082 65.92 25.47 103.22
CA GLN A 1082 65.31 25.29 104.54
C GLN A 1082 66.32 25.47 105.67
N SER A 1083 67.57 25.04 105.45
CA SER A 1083 68.67 25.19 106.41
C SER A 1083 68.89 26.64 106.86
N LEU A 1084 68.53 27.65 106.07
CA LEU A 1084 68.65 29.08 106.44
C LEU A 1084 67.72 29.49 107.58
N TRP A 1085 66.58 28.80 107.73
CA TRP A 1085 65.65 29.01 108.83
C TRP A 1085 65.99 28.14 110.04
N ASP A 1086 66.59 26.97 109.81
CA ASP A 1086 66.93 26.00 110.86
C ASP A 1086 68.31 26.24 111.51
N LEU A 1087 69.16 27.11 110.94
CA LEU A 1087 70.46 27.47 111.51
C LEU A 1087 70.29 28.37 112.76
N GLU A 1088 70.91 27.97 113.87
CA GLU A 1088 71.05 28.83 115.06
C GLU A 1088 72.30 29.70 114.96
N ALA A 1089 72.14 31.01 115.16
CA ALA A 1089 73.22 31.99 115.06
C ALA A 1089 74.39 31.67 116.00
N GLU A 1090 74.10 31.24 117.23
CA GLU A 1090 75.14 30.89 118.22
C GLU A 1090 76.00 29.71 117.77
N TYR A 1091 75.41 28.67 117.16
CA TYR A 1091 76.17 27.52 116.69
C TYR A 1091 77.15 27.87 115.57
N VAL A 1092 76.72 28.71 114.62
CA VAL A 1092 77.57 29.21 113.52
C VAL A 1092 78.72 30.04 114.09
N PHE A 1093 78.44 30.95 115.03
CA PHE A 1093 79.47 31.80 115.65
C PHE A 1093 80.48 30.99 116.47
N THR A 1094 80.02 29.96 117.18
CA THR A 1094 80.89 29.10 118.00
C THR A 1094 81.88 28.31 117.12
N ARG A 1095 81.43 27.86 115.94
CA ARG A 1095 82.27 27.11 114.99
C ARG A 1095 83.27 27.99 114.23
N LEU A 1096 82.93 29.26 113.99
CA LEU A 1096 83.84 30.21 113.35
C LEU A 1096 84.97 30.67 114.29
N GLY A 1097 84.76 30.61 115.60
CA GLY A 1097 85.77 30.89 116.62
C GLY A 1097 86.42 32.27 116.47
N ASP A 1098 87.66 32.40 116.95
CA ASP A 1098 88.45 33.64 116.87
C ASP A 1098 89.29 33.76 115.58
N SER A 1099 89.25 32.77 114.69
CA SER A 1099 90.03 32.78 113.46
C SER A 1099 89.38 33.65 112.38
N LEU A 1100 89.94 34.85 112.15
CA LEU A 1100 89.45 35.81 111.16
C LEU A 1100 89.34 35.28 109.72
N ALA A 1101 90.19 34.32 109.32
CA ALA A 1101 90.19 33.76 107.98
C ALA A 1101 88.89 32.98 107.66
N ASN A 1102 88.38 32.22 108.63
CA ASN A 1102 87.17 31.42 108.45
C ASN A 1102 85.92 32.31 108.30
N TRP A 1103 85.87 33.44 109.01
CA TRP A 1103 84.81 34.44 108.85
C TRP A 1103 84.81 35.07 107.45
N GLN A 1104 85.99 35.37 106.90
CA GLN A 1104 86.12 35.91 105.55
C GLN A 1104 85.73 34.88 104.48
N GLN A 1105 86.10 33.60 104.67
CA GLN A 1105 85.68 32.53 103.77
C GLN A 1105 84.15 32.37 103.75
N LEU A 1106 83.51 32.36 104.92
CA LEU A 1106 82.06 32.29 105.04
C LEU A 1106 81.36 33.45 104.32
N LEU A 1107 81.82 34.69 104.48
CA LEU A 1107 81.27 35.85 103.78
C LEU A 1107 81.42 35.72 102.25
N THR A 1108 82.50 35.09 101.78
CA THR A 1108 82.73 34.86 100.34
C THR A 1108 81.82 33.75 99.80
N GLU A 1109 81.62 32.68 100.57
CA GLU A 1109 80.67 31.60 100.24
C GLU A 1109 79.23 32.12 100.22
N ILE A 1110 78.86 32.96 101.19
CA ILE A 1110 77.54 33.60 101.27
C ILE A 1110 77.26 34.43 100.01
N LYS A 1111 78.26 35.17 99.51
CA LYS A 1111 78.14 35.96 98.29
C LYS A 1111 77.99 35.10 97.02
N ARG A 1112 78.63 33.92 96.97
CA ARG A 1112 78.57 32.99 95.82
C ARG A 1112 77.20 32.32 95.72
N THR A 1113 76.64 31.85 96.82
CA THR A 1113 75.30 31.24 96.85
C THR A 1113 74.19 32.25 96.50
N ARG A 1114 74.36 33.54 96.84
CA ARG A 1114 73.43 34.60 96.42
C ARG A 1114 73.27 34.73 94.90
N GLN A 1115 74.36 34.53 94.14
CA GLN A 1115 74.31 34.60 92.67
C GLN A 1115 73.44 33.52 92.03
N THR A 1116 73.06 32.45 92.73
CA THR A 1116 72.29 31.32 92.15
C THR A 1116 70.79 31.55 92.05
N PHE A 1117 70.24 32.55 92.76
CA PHE A 1117 68.80 32.84 92.81
C PHE A 1117 68.43 34.30 92.51
N ASP A 1118 69.42 35.15 92.21
CA ASP A 1118 69.24 36.55 91.80
C ASP A 1118 68.98 36.63 90.27
N ASN A 1119 68.00 35.85 89.79
CA ASN A 1119 67.53 35.81 88.40
C ASN A 1119 66.10 36.38 88.33
N SER A 1120 65.71 36.98 87.19
CA SER A 1120 64.38 37.58 87.00
C SER A 1120 63.23 36.58 86.80
N ASP A 1121 63.54 35.29 86.67
CA ASP A 1121 62.55 34.26 86.31
C ASP A 1121 61.77 33.78 87.53
N THR A 1122 60.44 33.73 87.43
CA THR A 1122 59.52 33.35 88.53
C THR A 1122 59.06 31.89 88.48
N GLN A 1123 59.27 31.20 87.35
CA GLN A 1123 58.86 29.81 87.13
C GLN A 1123 59.87 29.05 86.27
N ARG A 1124 59.92 27.72 86.41
CA ARG A 1124 60.72 26.83 85.57
C ARG A 1124 59.89 25.66 85.05
N SER A 1125 59.84 25.48 83.73
CA SER A 1125 59.16 24.36 83.09
C SER A 1125 60.10 23.14 82.90
N PHE A 1126 59.54 21.95 83.10
CA PHE A 1126 60.10 20.62 82.83
C PHE A 1126 59.17 19.88 81.87
N GLY A 1127 58.85 20.49 80.73
CA GLY A 1127 57.86 20.00 79.78
C GLY A 1127 56.45 20.07 80.37
N LEU A 1128 55.88 18.91 80.74
CA LEU A 1128 54.52 18.78 81.28
C LEU A 1128 54.42 19.06 82.79
N CYS A 1129 55.50 19.47 83.43
CA CYS A 1129 55.55 19.87 84.83
C CYS A 1129 56.12 21.29 84.93
N VAL A 1130 55.40 22.22 85.52
CA VAL A 1130 55.88 23.60 85.75
C VAL A 1130 56.08 23.80 87.25
N ILE A 1131 57.25 24.27 87.66
CA ILE A 1131 57.54 24.63 89.06
C ILE A 1131 57.53 26.15 89.18
N ASP A 1132 56.56 26.68 89.92
CA ASP A 1132 56.47 28.08 90.31
C ASP A 1132 57.15 28.29 91.67
N TYR A 1133 58.07 29.26 91.75
CA TYR A 1133 58.83 29.57 92.97
C TYR A 1133 58.81 31.06 93.34
N GLU A 1134 57.96 31.88 92.70
CA GLU A 1134 57.90 33.34 92.86
C GLU A 1134 57.78 33.78 94.33
N GLN A 1135 56.85 33.18 95.07
CA GLN A 1135 56.57 33.55 96.46
C GLN A 1135 57.73 33.22 97.41
N VAL A 1136 58.50 32.18 97.11
CA VAL A 1136 59.57 31.68 97.96
C VAL A 1136 60.87 32.42 97.71
N GLN A 1137 61.16 32.77 96.45
CA GLN A 1137 62.33 33.56 96.07
C GLN A 1137 62.42 34.87 96.88
N ALA A 1138 61.33 35.64 96.98
CA ALA A 1138 61.32 36.89 97.73
C ALA A 1138 61.60 36.70 99.25
N ARG A 1139 61.07 35.62 99.85
CA ARG A 1139 61.23 35.34 101.29
C ARG A 1139 62.62 34.79 101.62
N VAL A 1140 63.19 33.93 100.77
CA VAL A 1140 64.58 33.44 100.90
C VAL A 1140 65.55 34.61 100.85
N ASN A 1141 65.39 35.52 99.87
CA ASN A 1141 66.24 36.72 99.71
C ASN A 1141 66.26 37.58 100.98
N ALA A 1142 65.07 37.86 101.55
CA ALA A 1142 64.96 38.68 102.74
C ALA A 1142 65.64 38.05 103.98
N LYS A 1143 65.52 36.72 104.15
CA LYS A 1143 66.16 36.01 105.28
C LYS A 1143 67.68 35.97 105.12
N TYR A 1144 68.15 35.81 103.88
CA TYR A 1144 69.57 35.84 103.56
C TYR A 1144 70.23 37.19 103.87
N ASP A 1145 69.55 38.29 103.53
CA ASP A 1145 70.00 39.65 103.85
C ASP A 1145 70.04 39.94 105.37
N SER A 1146 69.21 39.26 106.16
CA SER A 1146 69.26 39.34 107.62
C SER A 1146 70.52 38.67 108.18
N TRP A 1147 70.83 37.46 107.73
CA TRP A 1147 72.02 36.71 108.16
C TRP A 1147 73.33 37.40 107.76
N GLN A 1148 73.38 37.92 106.54
CA GLN A 1148 74.56 38.65 106.06
C GLN A 1148 74.86 39.87 106.95
N ARG A 1149 73.84 40.61 107.39
CA ARG A 1149 74.01 41.76 108.29
C ARG A 1149 74.55 41.36 109.67
N ASP A 1150 74.01 40.30 110.28
CA ASP A 1150 74.40 39.87 111.63
C ASP A 1150 75.84 39.32 111.68
N ILE A 1151 76.24 38.53 110.68
CA ILE A 1151 77.61 38.00 110.54
C ILE A 1151 78.63 39.14 110.36
N LEU A 1152 78.32 40.14 109.54
CA LEU A 1152 79.20 41.31 109.32
C LEU A 1152 79.40 42.14 110.61
N GLN A 1153 78.34 42.34 111.39
CA GLN A 1153 78.41 43.11 112.62
C GLN A 1153 79.35 42.46 113.64
N ARG A 1154 79.25 41.14 113.84
CA ARG A 1154 80.12 40.40 114.78
C ARG A 1154 81.56 40.27 114.31
N PHE A 1155 81.79 40.07 113.01
CA PHE A 1155 83.13 40.10 112.44
C PHE A 1155 83.83 41.44 112.70
N GLY A 1156 83.11 42.56 112.56
CA GLY A 1156 83.63 43.90 112.87
C GLY A 1156 84.10 44.06 114.33
N VAL A 1157 83.35 43.50 115.29
CA VAL A 1157 83.71 43.56 116.72
C VAL A 1157 84.95 42.72 117.04
N LYS A 1158 85.07 41.52 116.46
CA LYS A 1158 86.23 40.64 116.70
C LYS A 1158 87.52 41.20 116.09
N LEU A 1159 87.47 41.74 114.87
CA LEU A 1159 88.59 42.44 114.25
C LEU A 1159 89.10 43.61 115.12
N ALA A 1160 88.17 44.38 115.72
CA ALA A 1160 88.52 45.51 116.57
C ALA A 1160 89.25 45.09 117.86
N ASN A 1161 88.91 43.93 118.43
CA ASN A 1161 89.55 43.41 119.65
C ASN A 1161 90.96 42.86 119.37
N GLU A 1162 91.14 42.10 118.29
CA GLU A 1162 92.47 41.62 117.84
C GLU A 1162 93.44 42.78 117.57
N MET A 1163 92.95 43.87 116.93
CA MET A 1163 93.77 45.07 116.72
C MET A 1163 94.21 45.73 118.05
N LYS A 1164 93.38 45.69 119.09
CA LYS A 1164 93.72 46.24 120.43
C LYS A 1164 94.78 45.38 121.14
N GLU A 1165 94.67 44.06 121.08
CA GLU A 1165 95.67 43.15 121.68
C GLU A 1165 97.02 43.23 120.98
N MET A 1166 97.04 43.32 119.64
CA MET A 1166 98.27 43.53 118.89
C MET A 1166 98.96 44.85 119.29
N HIS A 1167 98.19 45.93 119.51
CA HIS A 1167 98.72 47.20 119.97
C HIS A 1167 99.32 47.10 121.39
N ALA A 1168 98.66 46.39 122.31
CA ALA A 1168 99.15 46.16 123.66
C ALA A 1168 100.45 45.32 123.68
N ALA A 1169 100.54 44.27 122.85
CA ALA A 1169 101.73 43.42 122.72
C ALA A 1169 102.95 44.19 122.20
N ILE A 1170 102.76 45.06 121.20
CA ILE A 1170 103.83 45.93 120.67
C ILE A 1170 104.32 46.91 121.74
N THR A 1171 103.39 47.46 122.53
CA THR A 1171 103.72 48.42 123.61
C THR A 1171 104.52 47.75 124.73
N LYS A 1172 104.20 46.50 125.08
CA LYS A 1172 104.94 45.68 126.05
C LYS A 1172 106.34 45.30 125.55
N ALA A 1173 106.46 44.87 124.30
CA ALA A 1173 107.76 44.56 123.67
C ALA A 1173 108.68 45.80 123.61
N ARG A 1174 108.10 46.99 123.42
CA ARG A 1174 108.85 48.25 123.51
C ARG A 1174 109.38 48.53 124.92
N HIS A 1175 108.58 48.30 125.97
CA HIS A 1175 108.98 48.56 127.35
C HIS A 1175 110.05 47.59 127.85
N ASP A 1176 110.00 46.32 127.40
CA ASP A 1176 111.04 45.31 127.69
C ASP A 1176 112.38 45.63 127.00
N MET A 1177 112.35 46.27 125.82
CA MET A 1177 113.57 46.79 125.18
C MET A 1177 114.16 48.03 125.88
N GLU A 1178 113.32 48.91 126.42
CA GLU A 1178 113.75 50.10 127.17
C GLU A 1178 114.42 49.74 128.52
N GLN A 1179 114.07 48.59 129.15
CA GLN A 1179 114.75 48.11 130.37
C GLN A 1179 116.14 47.49 130.13
N GLN A 1180 116.44 46.97 128.93
CA GLN A 1180 117.76 46.41 128.61
C GLN A 1180 118.84 47.46 128.31
N SER A 1181 118.47 48.73 128.02
CA SER A 1181 119.44 49.78 127.70
C SER A 1181 120.03 50.55 128.90
N MET A 1182 119.58 50.28 130.15
CA MET A 1182 120.08 50.96 131.37
C MET A 1182 121.07 50.13 132.22
N ARG A 1183 121.67 49.07 131.64
CA ARG A 1183 122.90 48.44 132.15
C ARG A 1183 123.97 48.35 131.05
N PHE A 1184 124.48 49.50 130.62
CA PHE A 1184 125.89 49.81 130.36
C PHE A 1184 126.11 51.31 130.55
#